data_AF-A0A6A5TTY3-F1
#
_entry.id   AF-A0A6A5TTY3-F1
#
_cell.length_a   1.000
_cell.length_b   1.000
_cell.length_c   1.000
_cell.angle_alpha   90.00
_cell.angle_beta   90.00
_cell.angle_gamma   90.00
#
_symmetry.space_group_name_H-M   'P 1'
#
loop_
_entity.id
_entity.type
_entity.pdbx_description
1 polymer ?
#
loop_
_entity_poly.entity_id
_entity_poly.type
_entity_poly.pdbx_seq_one_letter_code
_entity_poly.pdbx_strand_id
1 'polypeptide(L)'
;MAPQSDSKSNPTTFELTESETQLRELLLGVATYIDNDSSSASTSKEVPAELAKEKIVLRWTGGWVRDKLLGVGSQDVDVAINKMTGEQFGLKMLEYLKIPGKIEEHGLNKHEGERIVSGLHTIKANPEASKNLETATIRIMGIDLDLVNLRKETYNEVSRNPEMEFGTAEEDAMRRDATVNAMFYNLNTQRIEDLTGRGFEDMAAKIIRTPLEPYQTFKDDPLRVLRLIRFASRLNYTIEPHTAAAMGNADIQQALKVKIKRERVGVELEKMLRGPDPCMALALINEFGLYDTIFTDPTRELPSKPDLDYFVPAYEFVNSVRTASDGTSTVSEHLLRNADEWVPWMCAAVMPWADTPQIPNSKPSRPPYHAAYLVAQEGFKAPNKICDVIASSLDHSDEIQNLVDRCPKERDTLGMAIRRWGATWRTQVLFSLIYEIVLGSVSRESILNNYTAFLNLLVKEDLLAADTFKPLVNGKELAKAMSIKPGPWMRDALDVVMAWQLRNPDITDPAQAIEEVKKSRNSELPSRLIAHFLSLTIPPFFAQTSSSPSTKFNDGNGKPWKCPKNEYFLDLLQWSLKNAGEQDVKNNMHFIRPPIMEMLDDADLAWRARACSLVKLLIESASPDFLTNHGYDKMFETELFPFFNFLPRLTPESESIVLLEQTFPALIALYHATKRDEKFLDRMVRDGVLAPLHHFPTPGTYPNLATLLLTQLSTLVDLLKINSVKHIQSILPLLGIIIQDPLTASHPPLLLAAIKATQSVISNGWLRFDAARCMEVYAWVCKAWINCVEFNKAAHLEDIKVELRKLVGMVDALLSQHDNEDVRKTWEVERERAGGREVWEGLF
;
A
#
# COMPACT_ATOMS: atom_id res chain seq x y z
N MET A 1 46.40 -32.92 49.20
CA MET A 1 46.65 -34.00 48.22
C MET A 1 45.72 -33.73 47.04
N ALA A 2 46.27 -33.22 45.94
CA ALA A 2 45.52 -33.01 44.71
C ALA A 2 45.17 -34.38 44.09
N PRO A 3 43.97 -34.57 43.53
CA PRO A 3 43.68 -35.78 42.78
C PRO A 3 44.48 -35.73 41.47
N GLN A 4 45.26 -36.78 41.22
CA GLN A 4 45.99 -37.00 39.97
C GLN A 4 44.99 -36.97 38.81
N SER A 5 45.28 -36.15 37.81
CA SER A 5 44.60 -36.14 36.52
C SER A 5 44.99 -37.41 35.77
N ASP A 6 44.09 -38.39 35.73
CA ASP A 6 44.19 -39.51 34.79
C ASP A 6 44.19 -38.94 33.36
N SER A 7 45.33 -39.09 32.67
CA SER A 7 45.45 -38.83 31.24
C SER A 7 44.59 -39.86 30.48
N LYS A 8 43.31 -39.56 30.29
CA LYS A 8 42.46 -40.33 29.37
C LYS A 8 43.05 -40.19 27.98
N SER A 9 43.59 -41.29 27.45
CA SER A 9 44.02 -41.37 26.06
C SER A 9 42.85 -40.97 25.17
N ASN A 10 43.08 -40.06 24.23
CA ASN A 10 42.06 -39.65 23.27
C ASN A 10 41.45 -40.89 22.59
N PRO A 11 40.12 -40.99 22.48
CA PRO A 11 39.48 -42.12 21.81
C PRO A 11 39.96 -42.16 20.35
N THR A 12 40.59 -43.26 19.97
CA THR A 12 41.15 -43.43 18.61
C THR A 12 40.20 -44.15 17.67
N THR A 13 39.07 -44.67 18.17
CA THR A 13 38.08 -45.47 17.43
C THR A 13 36.66 -45.10 17.85
N PHE A 14 35.67 -45.33 16.99
CA PHE A 14 34.24 -45.21 17.30
C PHE A 14 33.56 -46.57 17.32
N GLU A 15 32.46 -46.66 18.09
CA GLU A 15 31.43 -47.67 17.84
C GLU A 15 30.46 -47.13 16.78
N LEU A 16 30.39 -47.82 15.65
CA LEU A 16 29.47 -47.49 14.57
C LEU A 16 28.10 -48.10 14.86
N THR A 17 27.03 -47.39 14.48
CA THR A 17 25.69 -47.99 14.48
C THR A 17 25.61 -49.14 13.49
N GLU A 18 24.55 -49.95 13.55
CA GLU A 18 24.31 -51.01 12.57
C GLU A 18 24.25 -50.46 11.14
N SER A 19 23.51 -49.37 10.93
CA SER A 19 23.41 -48.69 9.62
C SER A 19 24.75 -48.10 9.16
N GLU A 20 25.54 -47.50 10.06
CA GLU A 20 26.86 -46.97 9.74
C GLU A 20 27.86 -48.09 9.41
N THR A 21 27.75 -49.23 10.09
CA THR A 21 28.58 -50.41 9.84
C THR A 21 28.28 -50.98 8.45
N GLN A 22 27.01 -51.17 8.12
CA GLN A 22 26.57 -51.62 6.78
C GLN A 22 27.00 -50.63 5.69
N LEU A 23 26.82 -49.32 5.93
CA LEU A 23 27.24 -48.29 4.99
C LEU A 23 28.76 -48.31 4.76
N ARG A 24 29.55 -48.48 5.83
CA ARG A 24 31.00 -48.63 5.74
C ARG A 24 31.39 -49.85 4.92
N GLU A 25 30.76 -50.99 5.16
CA GLU A 25 31.03 -52.23 4.41
C GLU A 25 30.72 -52.08 2.92
N LEU A 26 29.60 -51.44 2.58
CA LEU A 26 29.26 -51.09 1.21
C LEU A 26 30.32 -50.20 0.56
N LEU A 27 30.70 -49.10 1.22
CA LEU A 27 31.69 -48.14 0.72
C LEU A 27 33.05 -48.81 0.48
N LEU A 28 33.51 -49.66 1.41
CA LEU A 28 34.76 -50.41 1.26
C LEU A 28 34.68 -51.51 0.19
N GLY A 29 33.52 -52.13 0.03
CA GLY A 29 33.25 -53.08 -1.06
C GLY A 29 33.38 -52.42 -2.43
N VAL A 30 32.82 -51.22 -2.59
CA VAL A 30 32.96 -50.39 -3.81
C VAL A 30 34.41 -49.98 -4.04
N ALA A 31 35.12 -49.51 -3.00
CA ALA A 31 36.53 -49.15 -3.10
C ALA A 31 37.40 -50.33 -3.59
N THR A 32 37.16 -51.53 -3.05
CA THR A 32 37.86 -52.76 -3.43
C THR A 32 37.54 -53.18 -4.87
N TYR A 33 36.28 -53.02 -5.30
CA TYR A 33 35.88 -53.25 -6.70
C TYR A 33 36.64 -52.34 -7.66
N ILE A 34 36.74 -51.04 -7.35
CA ILE A 34 37.45 -50.07 -8.20
C ILE A 34 38.96 -50.37 -8.22
N ASP A 35 39.58 -50.69 -7.09
CA ASP A 35 41.02 -51.00 -7.03
C ASP A 35 41.40 -52.28 -7.80
N ASN A 36 40.46 -53.20 -7.99
CA ASN A 36 40.67 -54.43 -8.76
C ASN A 36 40.33 -54.29 -10.27
N ASP A 37 39.57 -53.26 -10.64
CA ASP A 37 39.22 -52.96 -12.02
C ASP A 37 40.37 -52.20 -12.70
N SER A 38 41.12 -52.90 -13.57
CA SER A 38 42.31 -52.37 -14.26
C SER A 38 41.96 -51.51 -15.49
N SER A 39 40.67 -51.22 -15.73
CA SER A 39 40.23 -50.37 -16.82
C SER A 39 40.32 -48.89 -16.43
N SER A 40 41.44 -48.25 -16.78
CA SER A 40 41.65 -46.81 -16.62
C SER A 40 40.62 -46.02 -17.43
N ALA A 41 39.57 -45.52 -16.77
CA ALA A 41 38.67 -44.56 -17.38
C ALA A 41 39.43 -43.24 -17.55
N SER A 42 39.55 -42.79 -18.81
CA SER A 42 40.14 -41.51 -19.19
C SER A 42 39.40 -40.34 -18.54
N THR A 43 40.10 -39.49 -17.80
CA THR A 43 39.54 -38.31 -17.14
C THR A 43 39.96 -37.01 -17.84
N SER A 44 39.11 -35.99 -17.68
CA SER A 44 39.32 -34.60 -18.12
C SER A 44 40.17 -33.76 -17.14
N LYS A 45 40.50 -34.30 -15.95
CA LYS A 45 41.45 -33.71 -14.99
C LYS A 45 42.54 -34.74 -14.67
N GLU A 46 43.80 -34.31 -14.73
CA GLU A 46 44.97 -35.14 -14.44
C GLU A 46 45.05 -35.42 -12.93
N VAL A 47 44.76 -36.66 -12.53
CA VAL A 47 45.13 -37.14 -11.18
C VAL A 47 46.65 -37.26 -11.15
N PRO A 48 47.34 -36.71 -10.13
CA PRO A 48 48.79 -36.87 -9.99
C PRO A 48 49.22 -38.33 -10.10
N ALA A 49 50.27 -38.61 -10.88
CA ALA A 49 50.73 -39.98 -11.20
C ALA A 49 51.10 -40.81 -9.96
N GLU A 50 51.42 -40.15 -8.85
CA GLU A 50 51.69 -40.76 -7.55
C GLU A 50 50.40 -41.24 -6.89
N LEU A 51 49.36 -40.40 -6.83
CA LEU A 51 48.04 -40.75 -6.28
C LEU A 51 47.30 -41.81 -7.10
N ALA A 52 47.51 -41.84 -8.42
CA ALA A 52 46.91 -42.84 -9.30
C ALA A 52 47.36 -44.28 -8.97
N LYS A 53 48.53 -44.46 -8.35
CA LYS A 53 49.10 -45.77 -7.97
C LYS A 53 48.69 -46.23 -6.57
N GLU A 54 48.13 -45.35 -5.75
CA GLU A 54 47.67 -45.70 -4.40
C GLU A 54 46.36 -46.49 -4.44
N LYS A 55 46.03 -47.18 -3.35
CA LYS A 55 44.70 -47.78 -3.16
C LYS A 55 43.67 -46.70 -2.78
N ILE A 56 42.39 -46.97 -3.02
CA ILE A 56 41.33 -46.08 -2.53
C ILE A 56 41.31 -46.12 -1.00
N VAL A 57 41.44 -44.95 -0.38
CA VAL A 57 41.25 -44.75 1.06
C VAL A 57 40.06 -43.83 1.26
N LEU A 58 39.08 -44.33 2.01
CA LEU A 58 37.86 -43.60 2.31
C LEU A 58 37.88 -43.09 3.74
N ARG A 59 37.43 -41.85 3.92
CA ARG A 59 37.34 -41.22 5.23
C ARG A 59 35.97 -40.58 5.40
N TRP A 60 35.36 -40.74 6.57
CA TRP A 60 34.32 -39.81 6.99
C TRP A 60 34.98 -38.57 7.59
N THR A 61 34.40 -37.40 7.34
CA THR A 61 35.04 -36.13 7.72
C THR A 61 34.03 -35.08 8.14
N GLY A 62 34.53 -33.91 8.53
CA GLY A 62 33.71 -32.73 8.81
C GLY A 62 32.94 -32.84 10.12
N GLY A 63 31.68 -32.39 10.08
CA GLY A 63 30.83 -32.31 11.27
C GLY A 63 30.55 -33.68 11.90
N TRP A 64 30.51 -34.75 11.11
CA TRP A 64 30.19 -36.09 11.61
C TRP A 64 31.19 -36.58 12.66
N VAL A 65 32.50 -36.45 12.40
CA VAL A 65 33.56 -36.91 13.32
C VAL A 65 33.48 -36.14 14.64
N ARG A 66 33.28 -34.82 14.56
CA ARG A 66 33.10 -33.96 15.74
C ARG A 66 31.87 -34.36 16.54
N ASP A 67 30.72 -34.48 15.88
CA ASP A 67 29.45 -34.73 16.54
C ASP A 67 29.44 -36.12 17.21
N LYS A 68 30.07 -37.12 16.57
CA LYS A 68 30.32 -38.43 17.17
C LYS A 68 31.20 -38.37 18.42
N LEU A 69 32.29 -37.60 18.40
CA LEU A 69 33.13 -37.40 19.59
C LEU A 69 32.38 -36.74 20.74
N LEU A 70 31.40 -35.88 20.43
CA LEU A 70 30.54 -35.23 21.41
C LEU A 70 29.35 -36.11 21.87
N GLY A 71 29.21 -37.32 21.31
CA GLY A 71 28.10 -38.22 21.62
C GLY A 71 26.76 -37.78 21.01
N VAL A 72 26.79 -36.90 20.01
CA VAL A 72 25.61 -36.41 19.28
C VAL A 72 25.48 -37.19 17.97
N GLY A 73 24.28 -37.68 17.66
CA GLY A 73 24.05 -38.34 16.37
C GLY A 73 24.15 -37.37 15.19
N SER A 74 24.73 -37.82 14.07
CA SER A 74 24.73 -37.09 12.80
C SER A 74 24.16 -37.99 11.70
N GLN A 75 23.29 -37.43 10.86
CA GLN A 75 22.70 -38.11 9.69
C GLN A 75 23.32 -37.66 8.36
N ASP A 76 24.13 -36.60 8.39
CA ASP A 76 24.88 -36.08 7.25
C ASP A 76 26.33 -36.54 7.36
N VAL A 77 26.83 -37.20 6.31
CA VAL A 77 28.18 -37.79 6.26
C VAL A 77 28.91 -37.34 5.00
N ASP A 78 30.01 -36.62 5.19
CA ASP A 78 30.95 -36.32 4.11
C ASP A 78 31.93 -37.50 3.95
N VAL A 79 31.94 -38.14 2.77
CA VAL A 79 32.90 -39.20 2.42
C VAL A 79 34.02 -38.61 1.57
N ALA A 80 35.20 -38.46 2.15
CA ALA A 80 36.40 -37.98 1.49
C ALA A 80 37.19 -39.12 0.83
N ILE A 81 37.56 -38.90 -0.43
CA ILE A 81 38.16 -39.89 -1.34
C ILE A 81 39.51 -39.38 -1.85
N ASN A 82 40.56 -40.20 -1.81
CA ASN A 82 41.93 -39.75 -2.07
C ASN A 82 42.29 -39.53 -3.55
N LYS A 83 41.87 -40.41 -4.47
CA LYS A 83 42.42 -40.45 -5.83
C LYS A 83 41.41 -40.33 -6.98
N MET A 84 40.16 -39.96 -6.69
CA MET A 84 39.11 -39.77 -7.71
C MET A 84 38.02 -38.81 -7.24
N THR A 85 37.20 -38.29 -8.15
CA THR A 85 36.12 -37.35 -7.81
C THR A 85 34.93 -38.06 -7.17
N GLY A 86 34.13 -37.32 -6.40
CA GLY A 86 32.93 -37.85 -5.75
C GLY A 86 31.91 -38.38 -6.77
N GLU A 87 31.76 -37.68 -7.88
CA GLU A 87 30.92 -38.11 -9.01
C GLU A 87 31.39 -39.45 -9.61
N GLN A 88 32.68 -39.60 -9.88
CA GLN A 88 33.25 -40.84 -10.43
C GLN A 88 33.07 -42.02 -9.48
N PHE A 89 33.30 -41.81 -8.18
CA PHE A 89 33.07 -42.84 -7.18
C PHE A 89 31.59 -43.23 -7.09
N GLY A 90 30.68 -42.25 -7.18
CA GLY A 90 29.24 -42.50 -7.27
C GLY A 90 28.88 -43.36 -8.49
N LEU A 91 29.41 -43.05 -9.68
CA LEU A 91 29.18 -43.85 -10.89
C LEU A 91 29.72 -45.29 -10.74
N LYS A 92 30.90 -45.47 -10.13
CA LYS A 92 31.44 -46.81 -9.87
C LYS A 92 30.67 -47.56 -8.79
N MET A 93 30.11 -46.88 -7.79
CA MET A 93 29.18 -47.46 -6.82
C MET A 93 27.93 -47.98 -7.51
N LEU A 94 27.40 -47.25 -8.49
CA LEU A 94 26.26 -47.68 -9.30
C LEU A 94 26.57 -48.94 -10.12
N GLU A 95 27.75 -49.03 -10.73
CA GLU A 95 28.20 -50.24 -11.43
C GLU A 95 28.29 -51.43 -10.47
N TYR A 96 28.88 -51.24 -9.29
CA TYR A 96 29.03 -52.28 -8.27
C TYR A 96 27.68 -52.81 -7.77
N LEU A 97 26.72 -51.91 -7.51
CA LEU A 97 25.37 -52.27 -7.03
C LEU A 97 24.52 -52.98 -8.10
N LYS A 98 24.85 -52.84 -9.40
CA LYS A 98 24.17 -53.58 -10.49
C LYS A 98 24.60 -55.03 -10.62
N ILE A 99 25.71 -55.43 -9.97
CA ILE A 99 26.17 -56.82 -9.98
C ILE A 99 25.17 -57.69 -9.20
N PRO A 100 24.64 -58.77 -9.78
CA PRO A 100 23.68 -59.65 -9.10
C PRO A 100 24.20 -60.14 -7.76
N GLY A 101 23.37 -60.01 -6.70
CA GLY A 101 23.70 -60.43 -5.33
C GLY A 101 24.42 -59.39 -4.47
N LYS A 102 25.00 -58.32 -5.04
CA LYS A 102 25.71 -57.29 -4.24
C LYS A 102 24.81 -56.42 -3.38
N ILE A 103 23.55 -56.20 -3.78
CA ILE A 103 22.58 -55.47 -2.96
C ILE A 103 22.26 -56.26 -1.68
N GLU A 104 22.00 -57.56 -1.83
CA GLU A 104 21.65 -58.47 -0.73
C GLU A 104 22.84 -58.72 0.22
N GLU A 105 24.07 -58.72 -0.31
CA GLU A 105 25.33 -58.85 0.45
C GLU A 105 25.53 -57.73 1.47
N HIS A 106 25.08 -56.51 1.17
CA HIS A 106 25.22 -55.34 2.04
C HIS A 106 23.95 -55.03 2.86
N GLY A 107 23.07 -56.02 3.03
CA GLY A 107 21.88 -55.90 3.88
C GLY A 107 20.77 -54.98 3.32
N LEU A 108 20.88 -54.54 2.06
CA LEU A 108 19.86 -53.74 1.40
C LEU A 108 18.76 -54.65 0.83
N ASN A 109 17.50 -54.31 1.04
CA ASN A 109 16.42 -55.02 0.35
C ASN A 109 16.37 -54.61 -1.14
N LYS A 110 15.77 -55.45 -2.01
CA LYS A 110 15.69 -55.17 -3.46
C LYS A 110 15.11 -53.79 -3.78
N HIS A 111 14.08 -53.37 -3.04
CA HIS A 111 13.40 -52.09 -3.26
C HIS A 111 14.28 -50.88 -2.87
N GLU A 112 15.08 -51.00 -1.81
CA GLU A 112 16.07 -50.01 -1.39
C GLU A 112 17.24 -49.95 -2.37
N GLY A 113 17.74 -51.10 -2.81
CA GLY A 113 18.78 -51.19 -3.84
C GLY A 113 18.34 -50.53 -5.16
N GLU A 114 17.14 -50.82 -5.64
CA GLU A 114 16.57 -50.19 -6.84
C GLU A 114 16.38 -48.67 -6.65
N ARG A 115 15.97 -48.21 -5.46
CA ARG A 115 15.88 -46.78 -5.13
C ARG A 115 17.24 -46.08 -5.13
N ILE A 116 18.26 -46.71 -4.55
CA ILE A 116 19.62 -46.17 -4.52
C ILE A 116 20.16 -46.08 -5.94
N VAL A 117 20.03 -47.15 -6.74
CA VAL A 117 20.43 -47.18 -8.15
C VAL A 117 19.71 -46.09 -8.95
N SER A 118 18.40 -45.93 -8.79
CA SER A 118 17.61 -44.87 -9.45
C SER A 118 17.98 -43.47 -8.97
N GLY A 119 18.30 -43.31 -7.68
CA GLY A 119 18.72 -42.04 -7.07
C GLY A 119 20.10 -41.59 -7.55
N LEU A 120 21.07 -42.51 -7.59
CA LEU A 120 22.41 -42.29 -8.15
C LEU A 120 22.39 -41.99 -9.65
N HIS A 121 21.42 -42.51 -10.41
CA HIS A 121 21.25 -42.10 -11.81
C HIS A 121 20.88 -40.61 -11.97
N THR A 122 20.40 -39.97 -10.91
CA THR A 122 19.96 -38.57 -10.88
C THR A 122 20.94 -37.67 -10.13
N ILE A 123 22.24 -38.04 -9.98
CA ILE A 123 23.24 -37.23 -9.27
C ILE A 123 23.11 -35.75 -9.66
N LYS A 124 22.62 -34.94 -8.71
CA LYS A 124 22.53 -33.49 -8.87
C LYS A 124 23.78 -32.92 -8.24
N ALA A 125 24.64 -32.29 -9.04
CA ALA A 125 25.74 -31.50 -8.51
C ALA A 125 25.18 -30.47 -7.51
N ASN A 126 25.77 -30.39 -6.31
CA ASN A 126 25.33 -29.45 -5.27
C ASN A 126 25.56 -28.01 -5.76
N PRO A 127 24.52 -27.21 -6.07
CA PRO A 127 24.68 -25.88 -6.63
C PRO A 127 25.31 -24.88 -5.63
N GLU A 128 25.26 -25.17 -4.32
CA GLU A 128 25.82 -24.32 -3.27
C GLU A 128 27.34 -24.48 -3.12
N ALA A 129 27.89 -25.61 -3.53
CA ALA A 129 29.31 -25.81 -3.63
C ALA A 129 29.74 -25.35 -5.04
N SER A 130 30.41 -24.20 -5.11
CA SER A 130 30.90 -23.48 -6.30
C SER A 130 30.98 -24.30 -7.61
N LYS A 131 30.69 -23.67 -8.76
CA LYS A 131 30.62 -24.24 -10.14
C LYS A 131 31.72 -25.23 -10.58
N ASN A 132 32.77 -25.41 -9.79
CA ASN A 132 33.92 -26.29 -10.01
C ASN A 132 33.96 -27.53 -9.09
N LEU A 133 32.99 -27.76 -8.19
CA LEU A 133 32.92 -28.96 -7.32
C LEU A 133 32.17 -30.11 -8.02
N GLU A 134 32.89 -31.16 -8.42
CA GLU A 134 32.34 -32.45 -8.84
C GLU A 134 31.99 -33.29 -7.60
N THR A 135 30.91 -32.90 -6.91
CA THR A 135 30.39 -33.58 -5.72
C THR A 135 29.07 -34.28 -6.02
N ALA A 136 28.84 -35.41 -5.34
CA ALA A 136 27.62 -36.20 -5.51
C ALA A 136 26.96 -36.44 -4.14
N THR A 137 25.68 -36.06 -4.03
CA THR A 137 24.86 -36.28 -2.83
C THR A 137 23.91 -37.46 -3.05
N ILE A 138 23.88 -38.43 -2.12
CA ILE A 138 23.09 -39.66 -2.23
C ILE A 138 22.54 -40.04 -0.85
N ARG A 139 21.28 -40.48 -0.78
CA ARG A 139 20.70 -41.03 0.44
C ARG A 139 20.74 -42.55 0.47
N ILE A 140 21.41 -43.14 1.46
CA ILE A 140 21.59 -44.60 1.63
C ILE A 140 21.31 -44.98 3.08
N MET A 141 20.48 -46.00 3.32
CA MET A 141 20.16 -46.50 4.68
C MET A 141 19.65 -45.41 5.64
N GLY A 142 18.93 -44.42 5.11
CA GLY A 142 18.43 -43.28 5.88
C GLY A 142 19.46 -42.18 6.16
N ILE A 143 20.73 -42.38 5.82
CA ILE A 143 21.85 -41.45 5.95
C ILE A 143 22.02 -40.66 4.65
N ASP A 144 22.24 -39.36 4.76
CA ASP A 144 22.55 -38.48 3.63
C ASP A 144 24.09 -38.42 3.47
N LEU A 145 24.59 -38.85 2.31
CA LEU A 145 26.02 -38.93 1.99
C LEU A 145 26.41 -37.89 0.95
N ASP A 146 27.47 -37.13 1.25
CA ASP A 146 28.16 -36.27 0.31
C ASP A 146 29.51 -36.88 -0.07
N LEU A 147 29.64 -37.32 -1.33
CA LEU A 147 30.89 -37.85 -1.87
C LEU A 147 31.77 -36.69 -2.35
N VAL A 148 32.95 -36.56 -1.74
CA VAL A 148 33.90 -35.48 -2.00
C VAL A 148 35.31 -36.02 -2.21
N ASN A 149 36.09 -35.41 -3.10
CA ASN A 149 37.51 -35.72 -3.21
C ASN A 149 38.34 -34.86 -2.25
N LEU A 150 39.44 -35.43 -1.76
CA LEU A 150 40.49 -34.67 -1.09
C LEU A 150 41.07 -33.67 -2.08
N ARG A 151 41.27 -32.45 -1.61
CA ARG A 151 41.75 -31.37 -2.48
C ARG A 151 42.66 -30.41 -1.76
N LYS A 152 43.57 -29.84 -2.55
CA LYS A 152 44.36 -28.68 -2.23
C LYS A 152 43.72 -27.46 -2.89
N GLU A 153 43.69 -26.35 -2.17
CA GLU A 153 43.10 -25.10 -2.65
C GLU A 153 44.20 -24.04 -2.74
N THR A 154 44.35 -23.44 -3.92
CA THR A 154 45.22 -22.28 -4.14
C THR A 154 44.35 -21.06 -4.35
N TYR A 155 44.49 -20.06 -3.49
CA TYR A 155 43.72 -18.83 -3.53
C TYR A 155 44.49 -17.74 -4.27
N ASN A 156 43.79 -16.95 -5.07
CA ASN A 156 44.34 -15.72 -5.65
C ASN A 156 43.73 -14.50 -4.95
N GLU A 157 44.37 -13.33 -5.08
CA GLU A 157 43.93 -12.15 -4.32
C GLU A 157 42.56 -11.60 -4.77
N VAL A 158 42.15 -11.91 -6.00
CA VAL A 158 41.00 -11.27 -6.68
C VAL A 158 39.72 -12.11 -6.59
N SER A 159 39.80 -13.43 -6.69
CA SER A 159 38.66 -14.36 -6.70
C SER A 159 38.49 -15.02 -5.33
N ARG A 160 37.23 -15.21 -4.93
CA ARG A 160 36.87 -16.04 -3.78
C ARG A 160 37.04 -17.55 -4.09
N ASN A 161 36.87 -17.93 -5.35
CA ASN A 161 36.94 -19.33 -5.74
C ASN A 161 38.42 -19.73 -5.90
N PRO A 162 38.93 -20.70 -5.11
CA PRO A 162 40.28 -21.20 -5.29
C PRO A 162 40.39 -22.06 -6.55
N GLU A 163 41.59 -22.16 -7.08
CA GLU A 163 41.97 -23.24 -7.98
C GLU A 163 42.13 -24.51 -7.16
N MET A 164 41.51 -25.60 -7.63
CA MET A 164 41.42 -26.86 -6.90
C MET A 164 42.23 -27.94 -7.62
N GLU A 165 43.11 -28.58 -6.87
CA GLU A 165 43.89 -29.74 -7.30
C GLU A 165 43.63 -30.92 -6.37
N PHE A 166 43.92 -32.14 -6.82
CA PHE A 166 43.92 -33.30 -5.92
C PHE A 166 44.98 -33.11 -4.83
N GLY A 167 44.58 -33.30 -3.57
CA GLY A 167 45.44 -33.08 -2.41
C GLY A 167 45.46 -34.28 -1.48
N THR A 168 46.44 -34.29 -0.58
CA THR A 168 46.53 -35.26 0.52
C THR A 168 45.46 -35.00 1.59
N ALA A 169 45.26 -35.96 2.49
CA ALA A 169 44.34 -35.78 3.62
C ALA A 169 44.80 -34.65 4.55
N GLU A 170 46.11 -34.46 4.68
CA GLU A 170 46.68 -33.39 5.50
C GLU A 170 46.42 -32.01 4.87
N GLU A 171 46.66 -31.86 3.56
CA GLU A 171 46.33 -30.63 2.84
C GLU A 171 44.83 -30.31 2.89
N ASP A 172 43.98 -31.35 2.82
CA ASP A 172 42.53 -31.19 2.97
C ASP A 172 42.11 -30.81 4.40
N ALA A 173 42.77 -31.34 5.43
CA ALA A 173 42.56 -30.92 6.82
C ALA A 173 42.97 -29.45 7.02
N MET A 174 44.14 -29.07 6.54
CA MET A 174 44.72 -27.74 6.77
C MET A 174 43.91 -26.62 6.10
N ARG A 175 43.26 -26.91 4.95
CA ARG A 175 42.39 -25.93 4.29
C ARG A 175 41.02 -25.78 4.95
N ARG A 176 40.64 -26.55 5.97
CA ARG A 176 39.31 -26.44 6.59
C ARG A 176 39.18 -25.22 7.50
N ASP A 177 37.96 -24.97 7.94
CA ASP A 177 37.62 -23.78 8.73
C ASP A 177 38.14 -23.86 10.17
N ALA A 178 37.94 -24.99 10.85
CA ALA A 178 38.34 -25.17 12.24
C ALA A 178 39.01 -26.53 12.49
N THR A 179 39.97 -26.58 13.41
CA THR A 179 40.68 -27.81 13.83
C THR A 179 39.72 -28.91 14.26
N VAL A 180 38.68 -28.56 15.02
CA VAL A 180 37.62 -29.48 15.48
C VAL A 180 36.76 -30.06 14.34
N ASN A 181 36.77 -29.46 13.14
CA ASN A 181 36.07 -29.94 11.95
C ASN A 181 37.02 -30.55 10.90
N ALA A 182 38.32 -30.58 11.20
CA ALA A 182 39.38 -31.02 10.30
C ALA A 182 39.86 -32.46 10.56
N MET A 183 39.21 -33.16 11.49
CA MET A 183 39.49 -34.57 11.77
C MET A 183 38.80 -35.49 10.76
N PHE A 184 39.42 -36.64 10.56
CA PHE A 184 38.89 -37.71 9.71
C PHE A 184 38.66 -38.97 10.52
N TYR A 185 37.71 -39.79 10.11
CA TYR A 185 37.58 -41.17 10.53
C TYR A 185 37.87 -42.08 9.34
N ASN A 186 39.02 -42.75 9.38
CA ASN A 186 39.48 -43.61 8.30
C ASN A 186 38.70 -44.94 8.31
N LEU A 187 37.95 -45.20 7.24
CA LEU A 187 37.08 -46.36 7.16
C LEU A 187 37.88 -47.67 7.04
N ASN A 188 39.06 -47.62 6.43
CA ASN A 188 39.93 -48.78 6.27
C ASN A 188 40.55 -49.19 7.61
N THR A 189 41.09 -48.25 8.38
CA THR A 189 41.80 -48.53 9.64
C THR A 189 40.89 -48.45 10.88
N GLN A 190 39.67 -47.92 10.72
CA GLN A 190 38.72 -47.60 11.80
C GLN A 190 39.27 -46.64 12.85
N ARG A 191 40.24 -45.79 12.47
CA ARG A 191 40.88 -44.84 13.37
C ARG A 191 40.51 -43.41 13.04
N ILE A 192 40.44 -42.59 14.08
CA ILE A 192 40.35 -41.14 13.95
C ILE A 192 41.75 -40.59 13.64
N GLU A 193 41.83 -39.76 12.61
CA GLU A 193 43.03 -39.08 12.16
C GLU A 193 42.88 -37.58 12.41
N ASP A 194 43.67 -37.04 13.34
CA ASP A 194 43.82 -35.60 13.56
C ASP A 194 45.12 -35.13 12.90
N LEU A 195 45.01 -34.77 11.62
CA LEU A 195 46.14 -34.32 10.82
C LEU A 195 46.55 -32.88 11.12
N THR A 196 45.73 -32.14 11.88
CA THR A 196 46.12 -30.82 12.40
C THR A 196 46.96 -30.91 13.66
N GLY A 197 46.92 -32.06 14.35
CA GLY A 197 47.57 -32.30 15.64
C GLY A 197 46.97 -31.54 16.82
N ARG A 198 45.87 -30.78 16.61
CA ARG A 198 45.25 -29.92 17.63
C ARG A 198 43.76 -30.16 17.80
N GLY A 199 43.10 -30.89 16.89
CA GLY A 199 41.66 -31.13 16.91
C GLY A 199 41.17 -31.78 18.20
N PHE A 200 41.88 -32.80 18.71
CA PHE A 200 41.52 -33.43 19.99
C PHE A 200 41.72 -32.49 21.19
N GLU A 201 42.85 -31.79 21.23
CA GLU A 201 43.18 -30.85 22.32
C GLU A 201 42.19 -29.69 22.37
N ASP A 202 41.88 -29.10 21.21
CA ASP A 202 40.94 -27.99 21.08
C ASP A 202 39.51 -28.43 21.41
N MET A 203 39.13 -29.65 21.04
CA MET A 203 37.83 -30.19 21.43
C MET A 203 37.72 -30.38 22.94
N ALA A 204 38.76 -30.92 23.60
CA ALA A 204 38.79 -31.09 25.05
C ALA A 204 38.81 -29.73 25.78
N ALA A 205 39.52 -28.74 25.23
CA ALA A 205 39.62 -27.39 25.78
C ALA A 205 38.42 -26.49 25.43
N LYS A 206 37.49 -26.95 24.59
CA LYS A 206 36.36 -26.18 24.05
C LYS A 206 36.78 -24.92 23.28
N ILE A 207 37.77 -25.08 22.40
CA ILE A 207 38.36 -24.00 21.61
C ILE A 207 38.00 -24.15 20.13
N ILE A 208 37.67 -23.03 19.47
CA ILE A 208 37.60 -22.91 18.02
C ILE A 208 38.87 -22.21 17.54
N ARG A 209 39.66 -22.90 16.71
CA ARG A 209 40.90 -22.41 16.10
C ARG A 209 40.96 -22.79 14.62
N THR A 210 41.54 -21.94 13.78
CA THR A 210 41.87 -22.29 12.39
C THR A 210 43.06 -23.26 12.33
N PRO A 211 43.10 -24.22 11.39
CA PRO A 211 44.27 -25.10 11.23
C PRO A 211 45.54 -24.36 10.81
N LEU A 212 45.39 -23.37 9.92
CA LEU A 212 46.46 -22.50 9.43
C LEU A 212 46.41 -21.13 10.11
N GLU A 213 47.36 -20.26 9.77
CA GLU A 213 47.44 -18.89 10.27
C GLU A 213 46.10 -18.15 10.03
N PRO A 214 45.48 -17.59 11.09
CA PRO A 214 44.12 -17.05 11.00
C PRO A 214 43.94 -15.91 10.00
N TYR A 215 44.87 -14.95 9.93
CA TYR A 215 44.74 -13.81 9.03
C TYR A 215 44.70 -14.25 7.57
N GLN A 216 45.64 -15.10 7.15
CA GLN A 216 45.67 -15.64 5.79
C GLN A 216 44.44 -16.50 5.51
N THR A 217 44.03 -17.34 6.47
CA THR A 217 42.83 -18.19 6.36
C THR A 217 41.56 -17.37 6.07
N PHE A 218 41.40 -16.23 6.76
CA PHE A 218 40.25 -15.35 6.54
C PHE A 218 40.42 -14.45 5.30
N LYS A 219 41.64 -14.10 4.91
CA LYS A 219 41.91 -13.35 3.67
C LYS A 219 41.55 -14.18 2.43
N ASP A 220 41.78 -15.49 2.51
CA ASP A 220 41.48 -16.47 1.46
C ASP A 220 39.97 -16.75 1.33
N ASP A 221 39.29 -17.11 2.43
CA ASP A 221 37.83 -17.25 2.48
C ASP A 221 37.22 -16.54 3.70
N PRO A 222 36.86 -15.24 3.55
CA PRO A 222 36.32 -14.44 4.65
C PRO A 222 35.02 -14.98 5.27
N LEU A 223 34.27 -15.84 4.56
CA LEU A 223 33.05 -16.44 5.12
C LEU A 223 33.35 -17.33 6.35
N ARG A 224 34.60 -17.82 6.49
CA ARG A 224 35.03 -18.60 7.64
C ARG A 224 34.83 -17.86 8.95
N VAL A 225 34.96 -16.53 8.98
CA VAL A 225 34.68 -15.72 10.18
C VAL A 225 33.28 -16.02 10.73
N LEU A 226 32.25 -15.96 9.87
CA LEU A 226 30.87 -16.23 10.26
C LEU A 226 30.63 -17.70 10.62
N ARG A 227 31.32 -18.63 9.94
CA ARG A 227 31.24 -20.07 10.24
C ARG A 227 31.82 -20.39 11.61
N LEU A 228 32.96 -19.80 11.95
CA LEU A 228 33.60 -20.00 13.25
C LEU A 228 32.76 -19.42 14.39
N ILE A 229 32.15 -18.23 14.21
CA ILE A 229 31.16 -17.69 15.16
C ILE A 229 29.99 -18.66 15.34
N ARG A 230 29.45 -19.20 14.24
CA ARG A 230 28.39 -20.21 14.28
C ARG A 230 28.81 -21.48 15.03
N PHE A 231 30.04 -21.97 14.83
CA PHE A 231 30.52 -23.14 15.55
C PHE A 231 30.73 -22.85 17.03
N ALA A 232 31.30 -21.69 17.36
CA ALA A 232 31.49 -21.25 18.73
C ALA A 232 30.14 -21.19 19.47
N SER A 233 29.13 -20.55 18.89
CA SER A 233 27.79 -20.46 19.49
C SER A 233 27.03 -21.79 19.52
N ARG A 234 27.18 -22.63 18.50
CA ARG A 234 26.54 -23.96 18.47
C ARG A 234 27.09 -24.90 19.53
N LEU A 235 28.41 -24.88 19.74
CA LEU A 235 29.10 -25.82 20.62
C LEU A 235 29.33 -25.25 22.03
N ASN A 236 29.06 -23.96 22.23
CA ASN A 236 29.42 -23.20 23.42
C ASN A 236 30.94 -23.26 23.70
N TYR A 237 31.72 -22.95 22.65
CA TYR A 237 33.19 -22.99 22.64
C TYR A 237 33.74 -21.56 22.53
N THR A 238 34.93 -21.32 23.06
CA THR A 238 35.61 -20.02 22.95
C THR A 238 36.46 -19.96 21.69
N ILE A 239 36.58 -18.78 21.07
CA ILE A 239 37.47 -18.58 19.92
C ILE A 239 38.86 -18.27 20.44
N GLU A 240 39.87 -18.91 19.85
CA GLU A 240 41.26 -18.72 20.25
C GLU A 240 41.74 -17.27 20.04
N PRO A 241 42.58 -16.68 20.92
CA PRO A 241 42.90 -15.25 20.88
C PRO A 241 43.50 -14.72 19.56
N HIS A 242 44.43 -15.44 18.92
CA HIS A 242 44.97 -15.02 17.62
C HIS A 242 43.90 -15.08 16.52
N THR A 243 43.05 -16.10 16.57
CA THR A 243 41.91 -16.27 15.68
C THR A 243 40.90 -15.13 15.86
N ALA A 244 40.57 -14.77 17.11
CA ALA A 244 39.70 -13.63 17.43
C ALA A 244 40.28 -12.29 16.95
N ALA A 245 41.58 -12.06 17.17
CA ALA A 245 42.26 -10.84 16.71
C ALA A 245 42.21 -10.69 15.19
N ALA A 246 42.35 -11.78 14.43
CA ALA A 246 42.24 -11.77 12.98
C ALA A 246 40.80 -11.51 12.50
N MET A 247 39.77 -11.97 13.22
CA MET A 247 38.36 -11.68 12.89
C MET A 247 38.03 -10.19 13.02
N GLY A 248 38.59 -9.51 14.02
CA GLY A 248 38.41 -8.07 14.24
C GLY A 248 39.24 -7.17 13.31
N ASN A 249 40.07 -7.74 12.43
CA ASN A 249 40.95 -6.97 11.56
C ASN A 249 40.17 -6.29 10.41
N ALA A 250 40.42 -5.00 10.18
CA ALA A 250 39.73 -4.20 9.17
C ALA A 250 39.89 -4.73 7.73
N ASP A 251 41.05 -5.29 7.37
CA ASP A 251 41.29 -5.85 6.04
C ASP A 251 40.41 -7.09 5.82
N ILE A 252 40.22 -7.91 6.85
CA ILE A 252 39.38 -9.11 6.82
C ILE A 252 37.92 -8.72 6.70
N GLN A 253 37.47 -7.72 7.45
CA GLN A 253 36.12 -7.18 7.33
C GLN A 253 35.85 -6.63 5.92
N GLN A 254 36.82 -5.91 5.35
CA GLN A 254 36.71 -5.41 3.97
C GLN A 254 36.69 -6.55 2.95
N ALA A 255 37.51 -7.59 3.14
CA ALA A 255 37.49 -8.78 2.30
C ALA A 255 36.13 -9.50 2.38
N LEU A 256 35.51 -9.57 3.57
CA LEU A 256 34.17 -10.12 3.76
C LEU A 256 33.10 -9.30 3.00
N LYS A 257 33.18 -7.96 3.03
CA LYS A 257 32.26 -7.10 2.26
C LYS A 257 32.39 -7.28 0.74
N VAL A 258 33.63 -7.43 0.23
CA VAL A 258 33.91 -7.42 -1.22
C VAL A 258 33.85 -8.81 -1.85
N LYS A 259 34.46 -9.83 -1.23
CA LYS A 259 34.59 -11.18 -1.83
C LYS A 259 33.35 -12.05 -1.64
N ILE A 260 32.52 -11.76 -0.63
CA ILE A 260 31.42 -12.64 -0.23
C ILE A 260 30.07 -12.04 -0.63
N LYS A 261 29.33 -12.79 -1.46
CA LYS A 261 27.95 -12.46 -1.79
C LYS A 261 27.07 -12.44 -0.55
N ARG A 262 26.13 -11.49 -0.47
CA ARG A 262 25.28 -11.25 0.70
C ARG A 262 24.34 -12.41 1.01
N GLU A 263 23.95 -13.18 0.00
CA GLU A 263 23.14 -14.40 0.18
C GLU A 263 23.88 -15.42 1.07
N ARG A 264 25.22 -15.52 0.93
CA ARG A 264 26.03 -16.43 1.74
C ARG A 264 26.18 -15.95 3.18
N VAL A 265 26.22 -14.64 3.39
CA VAL A 265 26.18 -14.04 4.73
C VAL A 265 24.85 -14.37 5.39
N GLY A 266 23.74 -14.18 4.67
CA GLY A 266 22.39 -14.55 5.11
C GLY A 266 22.25 -15.99 5.56
N VAL A 267 22.76 -16.94 4.76
CA VAL A 267 22.71 -18.38 5.09
C VAL A 267 23.45 -18.70 6.40
N GLU A 268 24.66 -18.16 6.60
CA GLU A 268 25.38 -18.41 7.85
C GLU A 268 24.72 -17.71 9.05
N LEU A 269 24.19 -16.49 8.86
CA LEU A 269 23.44 -15.76 9.88
C LEU A 269 22.17 -16.50 10.30
N GLU A 270 21.37 -16.99 9.34
CA GLU A 270 20.18 -17.79 9.65
C GLU A 270 20.55 -19.07 10.41
N LYS A 271 21.61 -19.77 10.00
CA LYS A 271 22.06 -21.00 10.68
C LYS A 271 22.53 -20.74 12.11
N MET A 272 23.19 -19.62 12.41
CA MET A 272 23.60 -19.30 13.78
C MET A 272 22.44 -18.84 14.66
N LEU A 273 21.43 -18.17 14.09
CA LEU A 273 20.25 -17.69 14.84
C LEU A 273 19.18 -18.75 15.07
N ARG A 274 19.17 -19.80 14.25
CA ARG A 274 18.44 -21.05 14.51
C ARG A 274 19.24 -22.02 15.39
N GLY A 275 20.48 -21.68 15.71
CA GLY A 275 21.35 -22.48 16.57
C GLY A 275 20.88 -22.48 18.03
N PRO A 276 21.56 -23.26 18.88
CA PRO A 276 21.19 -23.39 20.29
C PRO A 276 21.45 -22.12 21.11
N ASP A 277 22.43 -21.28 20.72
CA ASP A 277 22.74 -20.03 21.41
C ASP A 277 22.88 -18.83 20.43
N PRO A 278 21.77 -18.24 19.98
CA PRO A 278 21.79 -17.05 19.13
C PRO A 278 22.33 -15.81 19.83
N CYS A 279 22.18 -15.74 21.15
CA CYS A 279 22.66 -14.61 21.97
C CYS A 279 24.18 -14.53 21.90
N MET A 280 24.88 -15.66 22.12
CA MET A 280 26.33 -15.74 21.98
C MET A 280 26.79 -15.39 20.56
N ALA A 281 26.05 -15.81 19.52
CA ALA A 281 26.40 -15.48 18.14
C ALA A 281 26.38 -13.96 17.88
N LEU A 282 25.34 -13.26 18.35
CA LEU A 282 25.23 -11.80 18.22
C LEU A 282 26.26 -11.07 19.11
N ALA A 283 26.55 -11.59 20.30
CA ALA A 283 27.59 -11.07 21.18
C ALA A 283 28.98 -11.15 20.53
N LEU A 284 29.34 -12.27 19.88
CA LEU A 284 30.61 -12.41 19.16
C LEU A 284 30.67 -11.47 17.93
N ILE A 285 29.56 -11.26 17.23
CA ILE A 285 29.49 -10.27 16.14
C ILE A 285 29.79 -8.86 16.67
N ASN A 286 29.25 -8.50 17.84
CA ASN A 286 29.53 -7.23 18.49
C ASN A 286 30.99 -7.12 18.94
N GLU A 287 31.49 -8.14 19.64
CA GLU A 287 32.86 -8.20 20.18
C GLU A 287 33.93 -8.02 19.11
N PHE A 288 33.74 -8.63 17.93
CA PHE A 288 34.68 -8.52 16.82
C PHE A 288 34.39 -7.33 15.89
N GLY A 289 33.45 -6.44 16.25
CA GLY A 289 33.13 -5.24 15.48
C GLY A 289 32.59 -5.54 14.08
N LEU A 290 31.88 -6.65 13.91
CA LEU A 290 31.40 -7.13 12.61
C LEU A 290 30.02 -6.56 12.22
N TYR A 291 29.41 -5.72 13.06
CA TYR A 291 28.06 -5.21 12.84
C TYR A 291 27.93 -4.50 11.48
N ASP A 292 28.75 -3.48 11.22
CA ASP A 292 28.75 -2.73 9.95
C ASP A 292 29.17 -3.57 8.73
N THR A 293 29.67 -4.77 8.97
CA THR A 293 30.04 -5.74 7.93
C THR A 293 28.86 -6.66 7.57
N ILE A 294 28.01 -6.99 8.53
CA ILE A 294 26.89 -7.92 8.36
C ILE A 294 25.57 -7.16 8.14
N PHE A 295 25.32 -6.09 8.90
CA PHE A 295 24.04 -5.37 8.95
C PHE A 295 24.16 -4.01 8.25
N THR A 296 24.43 -4.03 6.95
CA THR A 296 24.56 -2.84 6.10
C THR A 296 23.96 -3.08 4.72
N ASP A 297 23.46 -2.06 4.02
CA ASP A 297 23.06 -2.15 2.61
C ASP A 297 24.29 -1.86 1.72
N PRO A 298 24.84 -2.86 0.99
CA PRO A 298 25.99 -2.63 0.12
C PRO A 298 25.63 -1.99 -1.23
N THR A 299 24.35 -1.83 -1.54
CA THR A 299 23.87 -1.34 -2.84
C THR A 299 23.72 0.18 -2.89
N ARG A 300 23.68 0.84 -1.73
CA ARG A 300 23.51 2.29 -1.61
C ARG A 300 24.10 2.81 -0.30
N GLU A 301 24.39 4.10 -0.27
CA GLU A 301 24.68 4.78 0.98
C GLU A 301 23.39 5.05 1.75
N LEU A 302 23.38 4.69 3.03
CA LEU A 302 22.28 4.97 3.95
C LEU A 302 22.46 6.37 4.56
N PRO A 303 21.36 7.09 4.90
CA PRO A 303 21.40 8.50 5.29
C PRO A 303 22.05 8.74 6.65
N SER A 304 22.13 7.71 7.48
CA SER A 304 22.71 7.74 8.82
C SER A 304 23.49 6.45 9.09
N LYS A 305 24.29 6.47 10.16
CA LYS A 305 24.96 5.28 10.70
C LYS A 305 24.02 4.53 11.65
N PRO A 306 24.23 3.23 11.88
CA PRO A 306 23.47 2.50 12.89
C PRO A 306 23.81 3.00 14.30
N ASP A 307 22.82 3.00 15.18
CA ASP A 307 23.03 3.26 16.61
C ASP A 307 23.39 1.95 17.34
N LEU A 308 24.69 1.69 17.46
CA LEU A 308 25.19 0.44 18.03
C LEU A 308 24.88 0.30 19.54
N ASP A 309 24.51 1.38 20.22
CA ASP A 309 24.11 1.33 21.63
C ASP A 309 22.81 0.52 21.80
N TYR A 310 22.01 0.40 20.75
CA TYR A 310 20.80 -0.43 20.75
C TYR A 310 21.08 -1.92 20.55
N PHE A 311 22.25 -2.31 20.05
CA PHE A 311 22.49 -3.68 19.63
C PHE A 311 22.55 -4.66 20.81
N VAL A 312 23.36 -4.34 21.83
CA VAL A 312 23.54 -5.20 23.02
C VAL A 312 22.25 -5.34 23.83
N PRO A 313 21.59 -4.24 24.24
CA PRO A 313 20.36 -4.34 25.02
C PRO A 313 19.25 -5.08 24.27
N ALA A 314 19.20 -5.00 22.93
CA ALA A 314 18.20 -5.67 22.13
C ALA A 314 18.31 -7.20 22.22
N TYR A 315 19.49 -7.77 21.97
CA TYR A 315 19.63 -9.23 21.99
C TYR A 315 19.62 -9.79 23.41
N GLU A 316 20.12 -9.05 24.41
CA GLU A 316 20.02 -9.44 25.82
C GLU A 316 18.56 -9.48 26.28
N PHE A 317 17.77 -8.49 25.86
CA PHE A 317 16.35 -8.47 26.16
C PHE A 317 15.62 -9.65 25.49
N VAL A 318 15.87 -9.92 24.21
CA VAL A 318 15.30 -11.10 23.54
C VAL A 318 15.68 -12.40 24.25
N ASN A 319 16.93 -12.51 24.74
CA ASN A 319 17.36 -13.64 25.55
C ASN A 319 16.56 -13.77 26.85
N SER A 320 16.30 -12.64 27.55
CA SER A 320 15.49 -12.63 28.77
C SER A 320 14.06 -13.12 28.51
N VAL A 321 13.44 -12.67 27.40
CA VAL A 321 12.10 -13.10 26.98
C VAL A 321 12.10 -14.60 26.64
N ARG A 322 13.11 -15.10 25.93
CA ARG A 322 13.19 -16.53 25.55
C ARG A 322 13.37 -17.44 26.75
N THR A 323 14.15 -17.02 27.74
CA THR A 323 14.38 -17.75 29.00
C THR A 323 13.30 -17.51 30.04
N ALA A 324 12.30 -16.66 29.74
CA ALA A 324 11.25 -16.23 30.66
C ALA A 324 11.79 -15.70 32.00
N SER A 325 12.97 -15.06 31.97
CA SER A 325 13.63 -14.44 33.11
C SER A 325 13.25 -12.96 33.24
N ASP A 326 13.62 -12.32 34.34
CA ASP A 326 13.42 -10.87 34.56
C ASP A 326 11.99 -10.36 34.34
N GLY A 327 10.97 -11.12 34.76
CA GLY A 327 9.57 -10.69 34.65
C GLY A 327 8.98 -10.71 33.23
N THR A 328 9.63 -11.39 32.29
CA THR A 328 9.19 -11.48 30.88
C THR A 328 8.27 -12.67 30.57
N SER A 329 7.81 -13.42 31.58
CA SER A 329 7.05 -14.67 31.40
C SER A 329 5.80 -14.50 30.54
N THR A 330 4.98 -13.48 30.82
CA THR A 330 3.74 -13.20 30.05
C THR A 330 4.03 -12.83 28.60
N VAL A 331 5.10 -12.04 28.38
CA VAL A 331 5.56 -11.66 27.03
C VAL A 331 6.02 -12.91 26.27
N SER A 332 6.80 -13.76 26.94
CA SER A 332 7.28 -15.02 26.39
C SER A 332 6.12 -15.93 25.97
N GLU A 333 5.14 -16.11 26.85
CA GLU A 333 3.99 -16.98 26.64
C GLU A 333 3.09 -16.52 25.46
N HIS A 334 2.87 -15.22 25.30
CA HIS A 334 1.87 -14.72 24.36
C HIS A 334 2.44 -14.19 23.03
N LEU A 335 3.68 -13.69 23.02
CA LEU A 335 4.30 -13.13 21.81
C LEU A 335 5.20 -14.12 21.07
N LEU A 336 5.81 -15.09 21.76
CA LEU A 336 6.69 -16.07 21.12
C LEU A 336 5.92 -17.31 20.68
N ARG A 337 6.00 -17.66 19.39
CA ARG A 337 5.46 -18.91 18.83
C ARG A 337 6.60 -19.83 18.38
N ASN A 338 6.42 -21.14 18.57
CA ASN A 338 7.44 -22.16 18.24
C ASN A 338 7.81 -22.23 16.74
N ALA A 339 6.95 -21.74 15.84
CA ALA A 339 7.23 -21.78 14.39
C ALA A 339 8.22 -20.69 13.93
N ASP A 340 8.39 -19.63 14.73
CA ASP A 340 9.11 -18.40 14.36
C ASP A 340 10.27 -18.11 15.34
N GLU A 341 10.90 -19.15 15.90
CA GLU A 341 11.81 -19.03 17.06
C GLU A 341 13.01 -18.10 16.86
N TRP A 342 13.47 -17.94 15.63
CA TRP A 342 14.64 -17.13 15.28
C TRP A 342 14.30 -15.68 14.89
N VAL A 343 13.03 -15.39 14.61
CA VAL A 343 12.56 -14.06 14.17
C VAL A 343 12.82 -12.96 15.21
N PRO A 344 12.60 -13.18 16.53
CA PRO A 344 12.94 -12.20 17.56
C PRO A 344 14.40 -11.75 17.51
N TRP A 345 15.33 -12.69 17.25
CA TRP A 345 16.75 -12.37 17.14
C TRP A 345 17.05 -11.50 15.91
N MET A 346 16.28 -11.66 14.84
CA MET A 346 16.37 -10.75 13.68
C MET A 346 15.81 -9.37 13.96
N CYS A 347 14.71 -9.28 14.71
CA CYS A 347 14.23 -7.99 15.20
C CYS A 347 15.33 -7.30 16.02
N ALA A 348 15.93 -7.99 16.99
CA ALA A 348 17.03 -7.44 17.78
C ALA A 348 18.24 -7.03 16.92
N ALA A 349 18.62 -7.85 15.94
CA ALA A 349 19.77 -7.59 15.10
C ALA A 349 19.65 -6.35 14.21
N VAL A 350 18.42 -5.94 13.85
CA VAL A 350 18.18 -4.73 13.06
C VAL A 350 17.82 -3.51 13.91
N MET A 351 17.73 -3.62 15.24
CA MET A 351 17.38 -2.51 16.13
C MET A 351 18.25 -1.25 15.97
N PRO A 352 19.58 -1.35 15.75
CA PRO A 352 20.41 -0.17 15.50
C PRO A 352 19.98 0.67 14.28
N TRP A 353 19.12 0.13 13.41
CA TRP A 353 18.56 0.83 12.26
C TRP A 353 17.12 1.31 12.46
N ALA A 354 16.49 1.09 13.62
CA ALA A 354 15.08 1.36 13.86
C ALA A 354 14.71 2.86 13.80
N ASP A 355 15.56 3.74 14.34
CA ASP A 355 15.33 5.19 14.42
C ASP A 355 15.83 5.99 13.20
N THR A 356 16.29 5.29 12.18
CA THR A 356 16.92 5.97 11.05
C THR A 356 15.90 6.61 10.13
N PRO A 357 16.20 7.80 9.56
CA PRO A 357 15.28 8.48 8.65
C PRO A 357 14.88 7.60 7.47
N GLN A 358 13.60 7.67 7.09
CA GLN A 358 13.09 6.95 5.94
C GLN A 358 13.78 7.40 4.64
N ILE A 359 14.02 6.43 3.76
CA ILE A 359 14.77 6.61 2.52
C ILE A 359 13.77 6.72 1.36
N PRO A 360 13.78 7.82 0.58
CA PRO A 360 12.87 8.00 -0.53
C PRO A 360 12.95 6.85 -1.54
N ASN A 361 11.80 6.46 -2.07
CA ASN A 361 11.75 5.46 -3.12
C ASN A 361 12.20 6.09 -4.46
N SER A 362 12.92 5.33 -5.29
CA SER A 362 13.31 5.78 -6.63
C SER A 362 12.10 6.03 -7.54
N LYS A 363 10.95 5.42 -7.21
CA LYS A 363 9.65 5.70 -7.83
C LYS A 363 8.77 6.49 -6.85
N PRO A 364 8.44 7.78 -7.13
CA PRO A 364 7.69 8.62 -6.19
C PRO A 364 6.29 8.12 -5.81
N SER A 365 5.71 7.21 -6.60
CA SER A 365 4.40 6.60 -6.33
C SER A 365 4.43 5.48 -5.29
N ARG A 366 5.62 5.04 -4.86
CA ARG A 366 5.80 3.97 -3.87
C ARG A 366 6.23 4.57 -2.52
N PRO A 367 5.82 3.95 -1.40
CA PRO A 367 6.22 4.43 -0.08
C PRO A 367 7.74 4.39 0.08
N PRO A 368 8.30 5.28 0.91
CA PRO A 368 9.71 5.26 1.26
C PRO A 368 10.07 3.96 1.99
N TYR A 369 11.36 3.61 2.00
CA TYR A 369 11.86 2.43 2.69
C TYR A 369 12.41 2.80 4.06
N HIS A 370 12.17 1.94 5.06
CA HIS A 370 12.92 1.98 6.32
C HIS A 370 14.34 1.43 6.11
N ALA A 371 15.35 1.98 6.77
CA ALA A 371 16.72 1.48 6.60
C ALA A 371 16.88 0.05 7.13
N ALA A 372 16.24 -0.29 8.27
CA ALA A 372 16.22 -1.64 8.81
C ALA A 372 15.68 -2.67 7.79
N TYR A 373 14.65 -2.29 7.01
CA TYR A 373 14.12 -3.11 5.92
C TYR A 373 15.17 -3.32 4.81
N LEU A 374 15.87 -2.26 4.39
CA LEU A 374 16.90 -2.36 3.34
C LEU A 374 18.12 -3.17 3.81
N VAL A 375 18.51 -3.03 5.08
CA VAL A 375 19.58 -3.82 5.68
C VAL A 375 19.21 -5.30 5.71
N ALA A 376 17.95 -5.64 6.03
CA ALA A 376 17.48 -7.01 5.93
C ALA A 376 17.48 -7.52 4.49
N GLN A 377 16.95 -6.73 3.56
CA GLN A 377 16.77 -7.12 2.16
C GLN A 377 18.09 -7.22 1.37
N GLU A 378 18.96 -6.24 1.49
CA GLU A 378 20.19 -6.13 0.70
C GLU A 378 21.42 -6.55 1.50
N GLY A 379 21.41 -6.32 2.81
CA GLY A 379 22.51 -6.64 3.70
C GLY A 379 22.66 -8.13 3.93
N PHE A 380 21.66 -8.86 4.37
CA PHE A 380 21.82 -10.32 4.56
C PHE A 380 20.80 -11.14 3.79
N LYS A 381 20.15 -10.53 2.79
CA LYS A 381 19.24 -11.21 1.86
C LYS A 381 18.17 -12.02 2.60
N ALA A 382 17.56 -11.40 3.61
CA ALA A 382 16.52 -12.01 4.41
C ALA A 382 15.33 -12.44 3.52
N PRO A 383 14.58 -13.50 3.91
CA PRO A 383 13.35 -13.86 3.22
C PRO A 383 12.34 -12.70 3.21
N ASN A 384 11.61 -12.50 2.11
CA ASN A 384 10.64 -11.41 1.98
C ASN A 384 9.66 -11.32 3.16
N LYS A 385 9.20 -12.47 3.67
CA LYS A 385 8.31 -12.53 4.84
C LYS A 385 8.91 -11.81 6.07
N ILE A 386 10.22 -11.91 6.28
CA ILE A 386 10.92 -11.24 7.38
C ILE A 386 11.05 -9.75 7.10
N CYS A 387 11.39 -9.36 5.87
CA CYS A 387 11.46 -7.96 5.47
C CYS A 387 10.10 -7.26 5.66
N ASP A 388 9.01 -7.90 5.22
CA ASP A 388 7.64 -7.38 5.36
C ASP A 388 7.23 -7.23 6.83
N VAL A 389 7.66 -8.15 7.70
CA VAL A 389 7.45 -8.06 9.16
C VAL A 389 8.20 -6.87 9.75
N ILE A 390 9.47 -6.65 9.40
CA ILE A 390 10.26 -5.52 9.88
C ILE A 390 9.63 -4.19 9.43
N ALA A 391 9.25 -4.08 8.16
CA ALA A 391 8.58 -2.89 7.64
C ALA A 391 7.25 -2.62 8.37
N SER A 392 6.40 -3.64 8.51
CA SER A 392 5.11 -3.51 9.21
C SER A 392 5.29 -3.14 10.69
N SER A 393 6.35 -3.64 11.33
CA SER A 393 6.65 -3.32 12.74
C SER A 393 6.99 -1.85 12.92
N LEU A 394 7.73 -1.27 11.97
CA LEU A 394 8.08 0.15 11.99
C LEU A 394 6.89 1.03 11.57
N ASP A 395 6.13 0.63 10.56
CA ASP A 395 4.95 1.37 10.09
C ASP A 395 3.84 1.48 11.17
N HIS A 396 3.67 0.45 12.00
CA HIS A 396 2.66 0.44 13.06
C HIS A 396 3.23 0.77 14.45
N SER A 397 4.52 1.10 14.58
CA SER A 397 5.19 1.28 15.87
C SER A 397 4.46 2.30 16.76
N ASP A 398 4.20 3.50 16.23
CA ASP A 398 3.49 4.56 16.98
C ASP A 398 2.08 4.14 17.40
N GLU A 399 1.35 3.41 16.53
CA GLU A 399 0.01 2.93 16.85
C GLU A 399 0.04 1.91 17.99
N ILE A 400 1.01 0.99 17.96
CA ILE A 400 1.20 -0.05 18.98
C ILE A 400 1.54 0.60 20.33
N GLN A 401 2.55 1.47 20.38
CA GLN A 401 2.97 2.14 21.61
C GLN A 401 1.80 2.91 22.23
N ASN A 402 1.12 3.73 21.44
CA ASN A 402 -0.06 4.47 21.90
C ASN A 402 -1.21 3.58 22.37
N LEU A 403 -1.38 2.38 21.80
CA LEU A 403 -2.42 1.45 22.22
C LEU A 403 -2.05 0.73 23.52
N VAL A 404 -0.79 0.34 23.67
CA VAL A 404 -0.25 -0.29 24.89
C VAL A 404 -0.30 0.69 26.06
N ASP A 405 0.11 1.94 25.85
CA ASP A 405 0.10 2.98 26.89
C ASP A 405 -1.32 3.35 27.36
N ARG A 406 -2.26 3.48 26.41
CA ARG A 406 -3.65 3.81 26.76
C ARG A 406 -4.40 2.61 27.33
N CYS A 407 -4.06 1.40 26.90
CA CYS A 407 -4.69 0.13 27.24
C CYS A 407 -6.24 0.24 27.31
N PRO A 408 -6.90 0.62 26.19
CA PRO A 408 -8.34 0.88 26.17
C PRO A 408 -9.14 -0.38 26.52
N LYS A 409 -10.28 -0.21 27.21
CA LYS A 409 -11.15 -1.33 27.60
C LYS A 409 -12.11 -1.76 26.49
N GLU A 410 -12.21 -0.95 25.45
CA GLU A 410 -13.07 -1.16 24.29
C GLU A 410 -12.54 -2.33 23.42
N ARG A 411 -13.23 -3.47 23.50
CA ARG A 411 -12.86 -4.74 22.83
C ARG A 411 -12.71 -4.60 21.31
N ASP A 412 -13.54 -3.78 20.67
CA ASP A 412 -13.47 -3.52 19.23
C ASP A 412 -12.26 -2.68 18.83
N THR A 413 -11.87 -1.71 19.65
CA THR A 413 -10.67 -0.91 19.41
C THR A 413 -9.43 -1.80 19.37
N LEU A 414 -9.28 -2.68 20.38
CA LEU A 414 -8.19 -3.66 20.46
C LEU A 414 -8.23 -4.67 19.32
N GLY A 415 -9.39 -5.30 19.09
CA GLY A 415 -9.55 -6.32 18.05
C GLY A 415 -9.33 -5.77 16.64
N MET A 416 -9.81 -4.56 16.34
CA MET A 416 -9.59 -3.92 15.05
C MET A 416 -8.13 -3.52 14.84
N ALA A 417 -7.40 -3.11 15.89
CA ALA A 417 -5.97 -2.85 15.80
C ALA A 417 -5.18 -4.11 15.42
N ILE A 418 -5.42 -5.22 16.14
CA ILE A 418 -4.78 -6.52 15.83
C ILE A 418 -5.07 -6.96 14.39
N ARG A 419 -6.29 -6.74 13.91
CA ARG A 419 -6.66 -7.04 12.51
C ARG A 419 -5.93 -6.18 11.49
N ARG A 420 -5.69 -4.90 11.78
CA ARG A 420 -4.89 -4.01 10.92
C ARG A 420 -3.44 -4.48 10.86
N TRP A 421 -2.87 -4.85 12.01
CA TRP A 421 -1.50 -5.38 12.10
C TRP A 421 -1.36 -6.77 11.45
N GLY A 422 -2.46 -7.53 11.38
CA GLY A 422 -2.55 -8.79 10.66
C GLY A 422 -1.84 -9.95 11.35
N ALA A 423 -1.50 -11.00 10.60
CA ALA A 423 -1.03 -12.27 11.15
C ALA A 423 0.30 -12.19 11.92
N THR A 424 1.07 -11.13 11.73
CA THR A 424 2.41 -10.93 12.32
C THR A 424 2.38 -9.95 13.50
N TRP A 425 1.19 -9.57 13.98
CA TRP A 425 1.01 -8.57 15.05
C TRP A 425 1.85 -8.87 16.31
N ARG A 426 2.02 -10.14 16.68
CA ARG A 426 2.82 -10.52 17.86
C ARG A 426 4.27 -10.09 17.73
N THR A 427 4.84 -10.30 16.54
CA THR A 427 6.22 -9.89 16.23
C THR A 427 6.33 -8.37 16.17
N GLN A 428 5.30 -7.69 15.65
CA GLN A 428 5.28 -6.21 15.62
C GLN A 428 5.22 -5.64 17.04
N VAL A 429 4.37 -6.19 17.92
CA VAL A 429 4.32 -5.81 19.35
C VAL A 429 5.64 -6.11 20.05
N LEU A 430 6.27 -7.27 19.78
CA LEU A 430 7.57 -7.60 20.33
C LEU A 430 8.67 -6.65 19.84
N PHE A 431 8.64 -6.26 18.56
CA PHE A 431 9.57 -5.30 17.98
C PHE A 431 9.45 -3.94 18.66
N SER A 432 8.23 -3.44 18.84
CA SER A 432 7.94 -2.19 19.57
C SER A 432 8.42 -2.25 21.03
N LEU A 433 8.22 -3.39 21.69
CA LEU A 433 8.71 -3.61 23.05
C LEU A 433 10.24 -3.60 23.12
N ILE A 434 10.93 -4.30 22.21
CA ILE A 434 12.40 -4.27 22.13
C ILE A 434 12.87 -2.83 21.93
N TYR A 435 12.23 -2.10 21.02
CA TYR A 435 12.56 -0.71 20.73
C TYR A 435 12.44 0.21 21.96
N GLU A 436 11.34 0.16 22.70
CA GLU A 436 11.18 0.97 23.92
C GLU A 436 12.21 0.62 25.00
N ILE A 437 12.55 -0.67 25.12
CA ILE A 437 13.57 -1.15 26.07
C ILE A 437 14.95 -0.60 25.72
N VAL A 438 15.34 -0.60 24.44
CA VAL A 438 16.65 -0.10 24.01
C VAL A 438 16.73 1.42 24.02
N LEU A 439 15.62 2.12 23.76
CA LEU A 439 15.54 3.57 23.84
C LEU A 439 15.77 4.07 25.28
N GLY A 440 15.33 3.29 26.28
CA GLY A 440 15.64 3.54 27.68
C GLY A 440 15.04 4.83 28.26
N SER A 441 14.04 5.41 27.60
CA SER A 441 13.36 6.65 28.03
C SER A 441 12.53 6.47 29.31
N VAL A 442 12.08 5.25 29.58
CA VAL A 442 11.28 4.84 30.73
C VAL A 442 11.91 3.60 31.37
N SER A 443 11.65 3.33 32.66
CA SER A 443 12.20 2.16 33.33
C SER A 443 11.70 0.85 32.71
N ARG A 444 12.60 -0.14 32.58
CA ARG A 444 12.30 -1.49 32.07
C ARG A 444 11.09 -2.14 32.75
N GLU A 445 10.97 -1.99 34.07
CA GLU A 445 9.84 -2.52 34.84
C GLU A 445 8.51 -1.88 34.42
N SER A 446 8.49 -0.56 34.21
CA SER A 446 7.27 0.14 33.80
C SER A 446 6.82 -0.26 32.40
N ILE A 447 7.77 -0.36 31.45
CA ILE A 447 7.50 -0.82 30.09
C ILE A 447 6.92 -2.25 30.12
N LEU A 448 7.59 -3.17 30.83
CA LEU A 448 7.11 -4.56 30.96
C LEU A 448 5.73 -4.64 31.61
N ASN A 449 5.44 -3.80 32.61
CA ASN A 449 4.13 -3.75 33.24
C ASN A 449 3.04 -3.29 32.25
N ASN A 450 3.29 -2.27 31.43
CA ASN A 450 2.35 -1.79 30.42
C ASN A 450 2.03 -2.88 29.39
N TYR A 451 3.07 -3.51 28.83
CA TYR A 451 2.90 -4.59 27.85
C TYR A 451 2.24 -5.83 28.47
N THR A 452 2.58 -6.18 29.70
CA THR A 452 1.95 -7.29 30.42
C THR A 452 0.46 -7.01 30.67
N ALA A 453 0.11 -5.79 31.08
CA ALA A 453 -1.28 -5.39 31.25
C ALA A 453 -2.06 -5.46 29.94
N PHE A 454 -1.47 -4.98 28.85
CA PHE A 454 -2.04 -5.06 27.50
C PHE A 454 -2.28 -6.52 27.07
N LEU A 455 -1.28 -7.40 27.20
CA LEU A 455 -1.41 -8.81 26.82
C LEU A 455 -2.45 -9.55 27.68
N ASN A 456 -2.48 -9.29 28.98
CA ASN A 456 -3.49 -9.85 29.88
C ASN A 456 -4.91 -9.39 29.51
N LEU A 457 -5.07 -8.14 29.06
CA LEU A 457 -6.34 -7.65 28.56
C LEU A 457 -6.76 -8.38 27.28
N LEU A 458 -5.84 -8.61 26.35
CA LEU A 458 -6.13 -9.40 25.13
C LEU A 458 -6.53 -10.83 25.44
N VAL A 459 -5.92 -11.47 26.44
CA VAL A 459 -6.30 -12.80 26.92
C VAL A 459 -7.70 -12.76 27.51
N LYS A 460 -7.96 -11.79 28.40
CA LYS A 460 -9.25 -11.63 29.09
C LYS A 460 -10.41 -11.42 28.12
N GLU A 461 -10.19 -10.65 27.06
CA GLU A 461 -11.22 -10.32 26.05
C GLU A 461 -11.28 -11.31 24.87
N ASP A 462 -10.50 -12.40 24.93
CA ASP A 462 -10.37 -13.42 23.88
C ASP A 462 -10.05 -12.82 22.49
N LEU A 463 -9.01 -11.98 22.45
CA LEU A 463 -8.59 -11.24 21.24
C LEU A 463 -7.26 -11.72 20.64
N LEU A 464 -6.61 -12.71 21.24
CA LEU A 464 -5.32 -13.23 20.78
C LEU A 464 -5.32 -13.77 19.33
N ALA A 465 -6.50 -14.12 18.80
CA ALA A 465 -6.69 -14.60 17.43
C ALA A 465 -7.54 -13.66 16.56
N ALA A 466 -7.72 -12.40 16.98
CA ALA A 466 -8.59 -11.43 16.31
C ALA A 466 -8.24 -11.20 14.82
N ASP A 467 -6.97 -11.34 14.45
CA ASP A 467 -6.48 -11.27 13.06
C ASP A 467 -7.13 -12.32 12.16
N THR A 468 -7.51 -13.47 12.71
CA THR A 468 -8.12 -14.60 11.97
C THR A 468 -9.64 -14.65 12.05
N PHE A 469 -10.28 -13.75 12.82
CA PHE A 469 -11.74 -13.73 12.96
C PHE A 469 -12.42 -13.55 11.61
N LYS A 470 -13.41 -14.40 11.35
CA LYS A 470 -14.23 -14.30 10.14
C LYS A 470 -15.39 -13.35 10.40
N PRO A 471 -15.65 -12.38 9.50
CA PRO A 471 -16.84 -11.54 9.60
C PRO A 471 -18.12 -12.40 9.58
N LEU A 472 -19.11 -12.03 10.40
CA LEU A 472 -20.44 -12.66 10.41
C LEU A 472 -21.15 -12.59 9.05
N VAL A 473 -20.82 -11.59 8.23
CA VAL A 473 -21.43 -11.36 6.92
C VAL A 473 -20.33 -11.19 5.87
N ASN A 474 -20.44 -11.90 4.75
CA ASN A 474 -19.52 -11.69 3.64
C ASN A 474 -19.97 -10.55 2.72
N GLY A 475 -19.06 -10.03 1.89
CA GLY A 475 -19.37 -8.86 1.04
C GLY A 475 -20.53 -9.08 0.04
N LYS A 476 -20.80 -10.33 -0.37
CA LYS A 476 -21.93 -10.65 -1.26
C LYS A 476 -23.26 -10.60 -0.52
N GLU A 477 -23.30 -11.15 0.70
CA GLU A 477 -24.46 -11.12 1.59
C GLU A 477 -24.78 -9.69 2.02
N LEU A 478 -23.75 -8.89 2.35
CA LEU A 478 -23.92 -7.49 2.71
C LEU A 478 -24.45 -6.66 1.53
N ALA A 479 -23.89 -6.84 0.34
CA ALA A 479 -24.40 -6.20 -0.89
C ALA A 479 -25.87 -6.55 -1.16
N LYS A 480 -26.24 -7.83 -1.00
CA LYS A 480 -27.62 -8.31 -1.18
C LYS A 480 -28.57 -7.72 -0.13
N ALA A 481 -28.16 -7.70 1.14
CA ALA A 481 -28.96 -7.14 2.24
C ALA A 481 -29.14 -5.61 2.16
N MET A 482 -28.23 -4.93 1.45
CA MET A 482 -28.25 -3.48 1.23
C MET A 482 -28.84 -3.08 -0.13
N SER A 483 -29.07 -4.02 -1.06
CA SER A 483 -29.50 -3.75 -2.44
C SER A 483 -28.56 -2.80 -3.20
N ILE A 484 -27.25 -2.86 -2.94
CA ILE A 484 -26.21 -2.03 -3.59
C ILE A 484 -25.20 -2.94 -4.29
N LYS A 485 -24.70 -2.53 -5.46
CA LYS A 485 -23.66 -3.30 -6.18
C LYS A 485 -22.34 -3.31 -5.38
N PRO A 486 -21.61 -4.44 -5.33
CA PRO A 486 -20.29 -4.50 -4.71
C PRO A 486 -19.33 -3.47 -5.30
N GLY A 487 -18.54 -2.82 -4.45
CA GLY A 487 -17.57 -1.80 -4.85
C GLY A 487 -16.60 -1.45 -3.71
N PRO A 488 -15.78 -0.40 -3.87
CA PRO A 488 -14.74 -0.02 -2.89
C PRO A 488 -15.26 0.22 -1.46
N TRP A 489 -16.51 0.66 -1.30
CA TRP A 489 -17.20 0.86 -0.01
C TRP A 489 -17.33 -0.41 0.85
N MET A 490 -17.19 -1.59 0.24
CA MET A 490 -17.38 -2.87 0.91
C MET A 490 -16.38 -3.09 2.03
N ARG A 491 -15.15 -2.58 1.88
CA ARG A 491 -14.11 -2.71 2.91
C ARG A 491 -14.54 -2.04 4.21
N ASP A 492 -14.92 -0.77 4.12
CA ASP A 492 -15.34 0.02 5.30
C ASP A 492 -16.61 -0.54 5.93
N ALA A 493 -17.56 -1.02 5.12
CA ALA A 493 -18.78 -1.63 5.62
C ALA A 493 -18.50 -2.97 6.34
N LEU A 494 -17.56 -3.78 5.83
CA LEU A 494 -17.12 -5.00 6.51
C LEU A 494 -16.35 -4.69 7.79
N ASP A 495 -15.58 -3.59 7.84
CA ASP A 495 -14.91 -3.13 9.06
C ASP A 495 -15.92 -2.69 10.14
N VAL A 496 -17.04 -2.05 9.75
CA VAL A 496 -18.15 -1.74 10.69
C VAL A 496 -18.80 -3.02 11.22
N VAL A 497 -19.08 -3.99 10.35
CA VAL A 497 -19.60 -5.31 10.77
C VAL A 497 -18.65 -5.98 11.75
N MET A 498 -17.34 -5.95 11.47
CA MET A 498 -16.33 -6.55 12.32
C MET A 498 -16.21 -5.82 13.67
N ALA A 499 -16.19 -4.48 13.68
CA ALA A 499 -16.17 -3.71 14.91
C ALA A 499 -17.41 -4.00 15.78
N TRP A 500 -18.59 -4.10 15.16
CA TRP A 500 -19.81 -4.50 15.87
C TRP A 500 -19.73 -5.93 16.41
N GLN A 501 -19.20 -6.88 15.64
CA GLN A 501 -18.98 -8.28 16.06
C GLN A 501 -18.00 -8.36 17.24
N LEU A 502 -16.98 -7.50 17.25
CA LEU A 502 -16.05 -7.40 18.36
C LEU A 502 -16.69 -6.77 19.61
N ARG A 503 -17.61 -5.83 19.47
CA ARG A 503 -18.41 -5.31 20.59
C ARG A 503 -19.39 -6.34 21.17
N ASN A 504 -19.87 -7.27 20.34
CA ASN A 504 -20.94 -8.20 20.69
C ASN A 504 -20.52 -9.67 20.44
N PRO A 505 -19.57 -10.23 21.22
CA PRO A 505 -19.04 -11.58 20.99
C PRO A 505 -20.09 -12.69 21.02
N ASP A 506 -21.12 -12.55 21.86
CA ASP A 506 -22.13 -13.60 22.07
C ASP A 506 -23.22 -13.62 20.98
N ILE A 507 -23.26 -12.60 20.11
CA ILE A 507 -24.31 -12.47 19.10
C ILE A 507 -23.81 -13.01 17.76
N THR A 508 -24.41 -14.13 17.33
CA THR A 508 -24.07 -14.79 16.05
C THR A 508 -25.02 -14.43 14.91
N ASP A 509 -26.12 -13.70 15.18
CA ASP A 509 -27.08 -13.29 14.16
C ASP A 509 -26.57 -12.05 13.39
N PRO A 510 -26.39 -12.15 12.05
CA PRO A 510 -25.91 -11.03 11.24
C PRO A 510 -26.91 -9.87 11.11
N ALA A 511 -28.19 -10.04 11.46
CA ALA A 511 -29.22 -9.03 11.24
C ALA A 511 -28.91 -7.70 11.93
N GLN A 512 -28.43 -7.74 13.17
CA GLN A 512 -28.10 -6.55 13.97
C GLN A 512 -26.82 -5.86 13.47
N ALA A 513 -25.83 -6.62 13.02
CA ALA A 513 -24.63 -6.07 12.40
C ALA A 513 -24.95 -5.32 11.09
N ILE A 514 -25.86 -5.88 10.28
CA ILE A 514 -26.34 -5.24 9.04
C ILE A 514 -27.16 -3.98 9.38
N GLU A 515 -27.95 -4.00 10.45
CA GLU A 515 -28.66 -2.82 10.92
C GLU A 515 -27.71 -1.72 11.40
N GLU A 516 -26.60 -2.07 12.05
CA GLU A 516 -25.56 -1.12 12.43
C GLU A 516 -24.92 -0.45 11.20
N VAL A 517 -24.62 -1.21 10.14
CA VAL A 517 -24.15 -0.65 8.85
C VAL A 517 -25.19 0.28 8.22
N LYS A 518 -26.49 0.01 8.42
CA LYS A 518 -27.59 0.89 7.97
C LYS A 518 -27.71 2.16 8.84
N LYS A 519 -27.43 2.07 10.15
CA LYS A 519 -27.45 3.18 11.11
C LYS A 519 -26.22 4.08 10.99
N SER A 520 -25.04 3.51 10.75
CA SER A 520 -23.77 4.24 10.54
C SER A 520 -23.78 5.12 9.29
N ARG A 521 -24.82 5.00 8.46
CA ARG A 521 -25.10 5.84 7.30
C ARG A 521 -25.40 7.31 7.66
N ASN A 522 -25.60 7.63 8.94
CA ASN A 522 -25.95 8.98 9.42
C ASN A 522 -24.93 9.65 10.38
N SER A 523 -23.70 9.14 10.56
CA SER A 523 -22.64 9.90 11.28
C SER A 523 -21.20 9.41 10.97
N GLU A 524 -20.28 10.37 10.82
CA GLU A 524 -18.80 10.31 10.61
C GLU A 524 -18.20 9.64 9.35
N LEU A 525 -18.80 8.60 8.76
CA LEU A 525 -18.18 7.93 7.59
C LEU A 525 -18.16 8.81 6.31
N PRO A 526 -19.24 9.53 5.94
CA PRO A 526 -19.22 10.43 4.79
C PRO A 526 -18.18 11.55 4.93
N SER A 527 -18.07 12.14 6.12
CA SER A 527 -17.10 13.20 6.44
C SER A 527 -15.64 12.75 6.25
N ARG A 528 -15.30 11.54 6.73
CA ARG A 528 -13.94 10.97 6.54
C ARG A 528 -13.66 10.63 5.08
N LEU A 529 -14.64 10.10 4.35
CA LEU A 529 -14.52 9.81 2.92
C LEU A 529 -14.36 11.09 2.10
N ILE A 530 -15.12 12.15 2.41
CA ILE A 530 -15.00 13.47 1.77
C ILE A 530 -13.59 14.03 2.00
N ALA A 531 -13.10 14.03 3.24
CA ALA A 531 -11.75 14.50 3.55
C ALA A 531 -10.66 13.68 2.84
N HIS A 532 -10.82 12.36 2.77
CA HIS A 532 -9.89 11.47 2.08
C HIS A 532 -9.91 11.66 0.56
N PHE A 533 -11.09 11.72 -0.07
CA PHE A 533 -11.22 11.94 -1.51
C PHE A 533 -10.69 13.31 -1.92
N LEU A 534 -10.99 14.37 -1.16
CA LEU A 534 -10.50 15.71 -1.48
C LEU A 534 -8.98 15.81 -1.31
N SER A 535 -8.40 15.22 -0.26
CA SER A 535 -6.95 15.27 -0.03
C SER A 535 -6.12 14.45 -1.03
N LEU A 536 -6.66 13.37 -1.59
CA LEU A 536 -5.98 12.61 -2.65
C LEU A 536 -6.23 13.15 -4.05
N THR A 537 -7.44 13.65 -4.32
CA THR A 537 -7.87 13.99 -5.69
C THR A 537 -7.45 15.39 -6.08
N ILE A 538 -7.52 16.38 -5.18
CA ILE A 538 -7.31 17.80 -5.56
C ILE A 538 -5.83 18.20 -5.69
N PRO A 539 -4.92 17.85 -4.75
CA PRO A 539 -3.53 18.32 -4.82
C PRO A 539 -2.77 17.98 -6.11
N PRO A 540 -2.95 16.79 -6.74
CA PRO A 540 -2.28 16.46 -8.01
C PRO A 540 -2.66 17.38 -9.17
N PHE A 541 -3.81 18.05 -9.11
CA PHE A 541 -4.35 18.85 -10.22
C PHE A 541 -4.34 20.36 -9.97
N PHE A 542 -4.32 20.81 -8.70
CA PHE A 542 -4.53 22.21 -8.32
C PHE A 542 -3.57 22.71 -7.21
N ALA A 543 -2.37 22.15 -7.12
CA ALA A 543 -1.39 22.47 -6.06
C ALA A 543 -1.26 23.99 -5.79
N GLN A 544 -1.54 24.40 -4.55
CA GLN A 544 -1.27 25.76 -4.07
C GLN A 544 0.23 25.91 -3.83
N THR A 545 0.80 26.94 -4.42
CA THR A 545 2.25 27.19 -4.55
C THR A 545 3.07 27.11 -3.26
N SER A 546 4.18 26.35 -3.30
CA SER A 546 5.48 26.79 -2.78
C SER A 546 6.66 26.11 -3.50
N SER A 547 7.43 26.92 -4.23
CA SER A 547 8.86 26.80 -4.56
C SER A 547 9.43 25.47 -5.09
N SER A 548 9.36 25.25 -6.40
CA SER A 548 10.51 24.88 -7.26
C SER A 548 10.07 24.77 -8.72
N PRO A 549 10.89 25.17 -9.71
CA PRO A 549 10.49 25.16 -11.11
C PRO A 549 10.40 23.73 -11.63
N SER A 550 9.21 23.42 -12.12
CA SER A 550 8.81 22.24 -12.88
C SER A 550 9.87 21.72 -13.86
N THR A 551 10.12 20.42 -13.83
CA THR A 551 10.57 19.71 -15.03
C THR A 551 9.70 18.48 -15.31
N LYS A 552 8.93 18.63 -16.41
CA LYS A 552 8.48 17.61 -17.36
C LYS A 552 7.29 16.72 -16.99
N PHE A 553 6.10 17.32 -17.07
CA PHE A 553 5.06 16.80 -17.96
C PHE A 553 4.84 17.84 -19.06
N ASN A 554 5.53 17.65 -20.18
CA ASN A 554 5.30 18.45 -21.37
C ASN A 554 4.79 17.49 -22.45
N ASP A 555 3.55 17.05 -22.27
CA ASP A 555 2.73 16.59 -23.39
C ASP A 555 1.83 17.78 -23.74
N GLY A 556 2.00 18.29 -24.95
CA GLY A 556 1.32 19.51 -25.41
C GLY A 556 -0.20 19.45 -25.22
N ASN A 557 -0.72 20.59 -24.75
CA ASN A 557 -2.13 21.01 -24.60
C ASN A 557 -2.83 20.70 -23.26
N GLY A 558 -2.90 21.73 -22.40
CA GLY A 558 -4.00 21.95 -21.45
C GLY A 558 -3.67 21.83 -19.97
N LYS A 559 -4.46 22.50 -19.12
CA LYS A 559 -4.42 22.35 -17.66
C LYS A 559 -4.62 20.86 -17.29
N PRO A 560 -3.91 20.27 -16.30
CA PRO A 560 -3.88 18.82 -16.04
C PRO A 560 -5.26 18.17 -15.79
N TRP A 561 -6.18 18.92 -15.20
CA TRP A 561 -7.55 18.51 -14.92
C TRP A 561 -8.46 18.46 -16.16
N LYS A 562 -8.04 19.01 -17.30
CA LYS A 562 -8.81 18.95 -18.56
C LYS A 562 -8.58 17.67 -19.36
N CYS A 563 -7.68 16.79 -18.93
CA CYS A 563 -7.42 15.54 -19.63
C CYS A 563 -8.65 14.63 -19.53
N PRO A 564 -9.15 14.04 -20.64
CA PRO A 564 -10.31 13.13 -20.61
C PRO A 564 -10.13 11.92 -19.67
N LYS A 565 -8.89 11.49 -19.43
CA LYS A 565 -8.57 10.41 -18.48
C LYS A 565 -8.81 10.80 -17.02
N ASN A 566 -8.86 12.10 -16.73
CA ASN A 566 -8.96 12.65 -15.39
C ASN A 566 -10.37 13.13 -15.03
N GLU A 567 -11.36 13.01 -15.93
CA GLU A 567 -12.72 13.56 -15.74
C GLU A 567 -13.42 13.06 -14.46
N TYR A 568 -13.01 11.90 -13.94
CA TYR A 568 -13.47 11.35 -12.65
C TYR A 568 -13.29 12.32 -11.47
N PHE A 569 -12.36 13.27 -11.53
CA PHE A 569 -12.17 14.25 -10.46
C PHE A 569 -13.40 15.13 -10.27
N LEU A 570 -14.12 15.46 -11.36
CA LEU A 570 -15.34 16.26 -11.30
C LEU A 570 -16.48 15.48 -10.66
N ASP A 571 -16.63 14.22 -11.03
CA ASP A 571 -17.65 13.35 -10.44
C ASP A 571 -17.44 13.21 -8.93
N LEU A 572 -16.18 13.06 -8.50
CA LEU A 572 -15.82 12.99 -7.08
C LEU A 572 -16.04 14.33 -6.35
N LEU A 573 -15.70 15.46 -6.97
CA LEU A 573 -15.91 16.78 -6.37
C LEU A 573 -17.41 17.10 -6.24
N GLN A 574 -18.19 16.82 -7.28
CA GLN A 574 -19.64 17.00 -7.26
C GLN A 574 -20.31 16.09 -6.23
N TRP A 575 -19.90 14.82 -6.16
CA TRP A 575 -20.38 13.88 -5.15
C TRP A 575 -20.02 14.36 -3.74
N SER A 576 -18.80 14.86 -3.54
CA SER A 576 -18.34 15.36 -2.24
C SER A 576 -19.18 16.54 -1.78
N LEU A 577 -19.43 17.52 -2.65
CA LEU A 577 -20.26 18.70 -2.31
C LEU A 577 -21.72 18.33 -2.04
N LYS A 578 -22.29 17.40 -2.80
CA LYS A 578 -23.69 16.96 -2.62
C LYS A 578 -23.93 16.23 -1.30
N ASN A 579 -22.90 15.58 -0.75
CA ASN A 579 -23.00 14.79 0.48
C ASN A 579 -22.32 15.46 1.68
N ALA A 580 -21.67 16.61 1.50
CA ALA A 580 -21.02 17.36 2.56
C ALA A 580 -22.04 18.06 3.45
N GLY A 581 -21.87 17.95 4.77
CA GLY A 581 -22.53 18.84 5.73
C GLY A 581 -21.77 20.17 5.92
N GLU A 582 -22.36 21.10 6.68
CA GLU A 582 -21.78 22.42 6.93
C GLU A 582 -20.34 22.35 7.49
N GLN A 583 -20.08 21.41 8.41
CA GLN A 583 -18.78 21.23 9.03
C GLN A 583 -17.75 20.62 8.07
N ASP A 584 -18.18 19.77 7.13
CA ASP A 584 -17.30 19.17 6.12
C ASP A 584 -16.82 20.22 5.12
N VAL A 585 -17.72 21.09 4.68
CA VAL A 585 -17.39 22.23 3.82
C VAL A 585 -16.38 23.14 4.52
N LYS A 586 -16.63 23.48 5.80
CA LYS A 586 -15.74 24.33 6.59
C LYS A 586 -14.33 23.73 6.72
N ASN A 587 -14.23 22.45 7.04
CA ASN A 587 -12.95 21.78 7.25
C ASN A 587 -12.16 21.57 5.95
N ASN A 588 -12.85 21.37 4.82
CA ASN A 588 -12.22 21.03 3.54
C ASN A 588 -12.23 22.17 2.50
N MET A 589 -12.63 23.39 2.89
CA MET A 589 -12.74 24.54 1.97
C MET A 589 -11.44 24.84 1.21
N HIS A 590 -10.28 24.58 1.82
CA HIS A 590 -8.97 24.78 1.19
C HIS A 590 -8.74 23.83 -0.01
N PHE A 591 -9.37 22.66 -0.06
CA PHE A 591 -9.38 21.77 -1.22
C PHE A 591 -10.53 22.08 -2.20
N ILE A 592 -11.66 22.59 -1.71
CA ILE A 592 -12.85 22.85 -2.54
C ILE A 592 -12.71 24.14 -3.35
N ARG A 593 -12.17 25.20 -2.75
CA ARG A 593 -12.09 26.54 -3.37
C ARG A 593 -11.20 26.56 -4.63
N PRO A 594 -9.96 26.04 -4.63
CA PRO A 594 -9.06 26.17 -5.78
C PRO A 594 -9.61 25.62 -7.10
N PRO A 595 -10.19 24.39 -7.16
CA PRO A 595 -10.73 23.88 -8.41
C PRO A 595 -11.88 24.74 -8.93
N ILE A 596 -12.77 25.21 -8.04
CA ILE A 596 -13.90 26.07 -8.44
C ILE A 596 -13.39 27.39 -9.05
N MET A 597 -12.45 28.07 -8.38
CA MET A 597 -11.92 29.35 -8.87
C MET A 597 -11.17 29.19 -10.20
N GLU A 598 -10.30 28.18 -10.29
CA GLU A 598 -9.51 27.94 -11.51
C GLU A 598 -10.38 27.59 -12.73
N MET A 599 -11.56 26.98 -12.49
CA MET A 599 -12.56 26.71 -13.53
C MET A 599 -13.41 27.94 -13.87
N LEU A 600 -13.72 28.82 -12.90
CA LEU A 600 -14.39 30.10 -13.16
C LEU A 600 -13.52 31.03 -14.02
N ASP A 601 -12.20 31.01 -13.82
CA ASP A 601 -11.22 31.81 -14.57
C ASP A 601 -10.83 31.20 -15.94
N ASP A 602 -11.40 30.04 -16.30
CA ASP A 602 -10.95 29.31 -17.48
C ASP A 602 -11.34 29.99 -18.80
N ALA A 603 -10.55 29.81 -19.87
CA ALA A 603 -10.88 30.37 -21.19
C ALA A 603 -12.08 29.69 -21.86
N ASP A 604 -12.37 28.43 -21.51
CA ASP A 604 -13.46 27.64 -22.06
C ASP A 604 -14.74 27.78 -21.21
N LEU A 605 -15.82 28.25 -21.86
CA LEU A 605 -17.09 28.56 -21.20
C LEU A 605 -17.81 27.33 -20.67
N ALA A 606 -17.56 26.13 -21.22
CA ALA A 606 -18.12 24.90 -20.68
C ALA A 606 -17.60 24.62 -19.26
N TRP A 607 -16.35 24.97 -18.98
CA TRP A 607 -15.75 24.81 -17.66
C TRP A 607 -16.24 25.87 -16.68
N ARG A 608 -16.44 27.12 -17.13
CA ARG A 608 -17.11 28.15 -16.32
C ARG A 608 -18.52 27.73 -15.92
N ALA A 609 -19.28 27.15 -16.85
CA ALA A 609 -20.63 26.66 -16.58
C ALA A 609 -20.63 25.51 -15.57
N ARG A 610 -19.71 24.54 -15.70
CA ARG A 610 -19.52 23.47 -14.70
C ARG A 610 -19.16 24.05 -13.32
N ALA A 611 -18.31 25.08 -13.28
CA ALA A 611 -17.97 25.77 -12.04
C ALA A 611 -19.17 26.46 -11.39
N CYS A 612 -20.03 27.14 -12.16
CA CYS A 612 -21.28 27.72 -11.64
C CYS A 612 -22.16 26.66 -10.96
N SER A 613 -22.26 25.46 -11.54
CA SER A 613 -22.99 24.33 -10.95
C SER A 613 -22.40 23.88 -9.61
N LEU A 614 -21.06 23.81 -9.52
CA LEU A 614 -20.36 23.48 -8.28
C LEU A 614 -20.48 24.59 -7.23
N VAL A 615 -20.48 25.86 -7.63
CA VAL A 615 -20.73 27.01 -6.74
C VAL A 615 -22.12 26.90 -6.13
N LYS A 616 -23.15 26.56 -6.93
CA LYS A 616 -24.50 26.33 -6.42
C LYS A 616 -24.52 25.22 -5.36
N LEU A 617 -23.94 24.05 -5.65
CA LEU A 617 -23.88 22.93 -4.70
C LEU A 617 -23.12 23.31 -3.43
N LEU A 618 -22.03 24.05 -3.56
CA LEU A 618 -21.27 24.55 -2.41
C LEU A 618 -22.11 25.49 -1.54
N ILE A 619 -22.87 26.40 -2.15
CA ILE A 619 -23.75 27.34 -1.42
C ILE A 619 -24.87 26.58 -0.71
N GLU A 620 -25.45 25.56 -1.34
CA GLU A 620 -26.51 24.72 -0.75
C GLU A 620 -26.01 23.87 0.43
N SER A 621 -24.73 23.49 0.43
CA SER A 621 -24.11 22.67 1.49
C SER A 621 -23.39 23.48 2.58
N ALA A 622 -23.21 24.79 2.40
CA ALA A 622 -22.51 25.66 3.34
C ALA A 622 -23.47 26.43 4.25
N SER A 623 -23.03 26.74 5.47
CA SER A 623 -23.83 27.62 6.34
C SER A 623 -23.76 29.09 5.86
N PRO A 624 -24.88 29.84 5.92
CA PRO A 624 -24.93 31.26 5.56
C PRO A 624 -23.84 32.11 6.23
N ASP A 625 -23.65 31.92 7.54
CA ASP A 625 -22.69 32.68 8.33
C ASP A 625 -21.25 32.40 7.88
N PHE A 626 -20.95 31.16 7.49
CA PHE A 626 -19.63 30.80 7.01
C PHE A 626 -19.30 31.50 5.69
N LEU A 627 -20.24 31.53 4.74
CA LEU A 627 -20.07 32.20 3.44
C LEU A 627 -19.82 33.70 3.61
N THR A 628 -20.59 34.38 4.47
CA THR A 628 -20.47 35.83 4.68
C THR A 628 -19.24 36.19 5.53
N ASN A 629 -18.95 35.47 6.62
CA ASN A 629 -17.83 35.79 7.51
C ASN A 629 -16.46 35.63 6.84
N HIS A 630 -16.35 34.71 5.87
CA HIS A 630 -15.10 34.47 5.14
C HIS A 630 -15.08 35.19 3.78
N GLY A 631 -16.12 35.97 3.45
CA GLY A 631 -16.19 36.77 2.23
C GLY A 631 -16.40 35.98 0.94
N TYR A 632 -16.76 34.70 1.03
CA TYR A 632 -17.03 33.86 -0.16
C TYR A 632 -18.26 34.33 -0.92
N ASP A 633 -19.24 34.90 -0.22
CA ASP A 633 -20.42 35.51 -0.81
C ASP A 633 -20.06 36.64 -1.80
N LYS A 634 -19.20 37.58 -1.39
CA LYS A 634 -18.73 38.67 -2.24
C LYS A 634 -17.80 38.20 -3.35
N MET A 635 -16.99 37.17 -3.06
CA MET A 635 -16.11 36.56 -4.04
C MET A 635 -16.93 35.97 -5.20
N PHE A 636 -17.88 35.06 -4.91
CA PHE A 636 -18.70 34.45 -5.96
C PHE A 636 -19.58 35.48 -6.67
N GLU A 637 -20.09 36.49 -5.97
CA GLU A 637 -20.80 37.60 -6.60
C GLU A 637 -19.91 38.34 -7.63
N THR A 638 -18.66 38.64 -7.27
CA THR A 638 -17.73 39.37 -8.14
C THR A 638 -17.35 38.55 -9.38
N GLU A 639 -17.21 37.23 -9.24
CA GLU A 639 -16.87 36.34 -10.36
C GLU A 639 -18.04 36.03 -11.29
N LEU A 640 -19.25 35.84 -10.74
CA LEU A 640 -20.41 35.39 -11.52
C LEU A 640 -21.09 36.52 -12.29
N PHE A 641 -21.16 37.74 -11.75
CA PHE A 641 -21.85 38.85 -12.42
C PHE A 641 -21.26 39.23 -13.80
N PRO A 642 -19.93 39.24 -14.01
CA PRO A 642 -19.34 39.46 -15.33
C PRO A 642 -19.80 38.48 -16.41
N PHE A 643 -20.30 37.29 -16.04
CA PHE A 643 -20.74 36.27 -17.00
C PHE A 643 -21.96 36.72 -17.83
N PHE A 644 -22.73 37.70 -17.37
CA PHE A 644 -23.83 38.29 -18.15
C PHE A 644 -23.37 39.05 -19.41
N ASN A 645 -22.06 39.33 -19.55
CA ASN A 645 -21.50 40.00 -20.72
C ASN A 645 -21.10 39.02 -21.85
N PHE A 646 -21.15 37.71 -21.62
CA PHE A 646 -20.85 36.69 -22.64
C PHE A 646 -22.08 36.50 -23.54
N LEU A 647 -22.18 37.37 -24.55
CA LEU A 647 -23.35 37.48 -25.43
C LEU A 647 -22.99 37.17 -26.90
N PRO A 648 -23.98 36.77 -27.73
CA PRO A 648 -23.84 36.41 -29.15
C PRO A 648 -22.94 37.26 -30.06
N ARG A 649 -22.72 38.54 -29.74
CA ARG A 649 -21.82 39.42 -30.52
C ARG A 649 -20.35 39.02 -30.42
N LEU A 650 -19.94 38.38 -29.32
CA LEU A 650 -18.56 37.97 -29.03
C LEU A 650 -18.45 36.49 -28.67
N THR A 651 -19.55 35.86 -28.29
CA THR A 651 -19.62 34.48 -27.79
C THR A 651 -20.75 33.76 -28.50
N PRO A 652 -20.58 32.54 -29.05
CA PRO A 652 -21.67 31.81 -29.69
C PRO A 652 -22.95 31.71 -28.83
N GLU A 653 -24.13 31.74 -29.44
CA GLU A 653 -25.42 31.69 -28.72
C GLU A 653 -25.51 30.43 -27.83
N SER A 654 -25.12 29.26 -28.36
CA SER A 654 -25.14 27.99 -27.62
C SER A 654 -24.25 28.01 -26.38
N GLU A 655 -23.08 28.65 -26.44
CA GLU A 655 -22.16 28.76 -25.31
C GLU A 655 -22.65 29.78 -24.28
N SER A 656 -23.25 30.88 -24.75
CA SER A 656 -23.89 31.87 -23.89
C SER A 656 -25.04 31.26 -23.09
N ILE A 657 -25.86 30.41 -23.72
CA ILE A 657 -26.97 29.68 -23.07
C ILE A 657 -26.43 28.75 -21.99
N VAL A 658 -25.46 27.88 -22.32
CA VAL A 658 -24.88 26.90 -21.38
C VAL A 658 -24.32 27.59 -20.13
N LEU A 659 -23.65 28.73 -20.30
CA LEU A 659 -23.11 29.50 -19.18
C LEU A 659 -24.23 30.12 -18.34
N LEU A 660 -25.15 30.86 -18.96
CA LEU A 660 -26.16 31.61 -18.24
C LEU A 660 -27.19 30.70 -17.56
N GLU A 661 -27.50 29.55 -18.14
CA GLU A 661 -28.39 28.54 -17.54
C GLU A 661 -27.86 28.04 -16.18
N GLN A 662 -26.54 28.05 -15.97
CA GLN A 662 -25.93 27.70 -14.68
C GLN A 662 -25.68 28.93 -13.78
N THR A 663 -25.38 30.09 -14.37
CA THR A 663 -25.09 31.34 -13.62
C THR A 663 -26.31 31.86 -12.85
N PHE A 664 -27.50 31.87 -13.46
CA PHE A 664 -28.72 32.36 -12.80
C PHE A 664 -29.07 31.55 -11.53
N PRO A 665 -29.15 30.20 -11.57
CA PRO A 665 -29.39 29.40 -10.38
C PRO A 665 -28.33 29.57 -9.28
N ALA A 666 -27.06 29.74 -9.64
CA ALA A 666 -25.99 29.96 -8.65
C ALA A 666 -26.16 31.30 -7.92
N LEU A 667 -26.48 32.38 -8.64
CA LEU A 667 -26.76 33.69 -8.04
C LEU A 667 -28.06 33.72 -7.23
N ILE A 668 -29.10 33.00 -7.66
CA ILE A 668 -30.35 32.85 -6.88
C ILE A 668 -30.09 32.04 -5.59
N ALA A 669 -29.31 30.97 -5.66
CA ALA A 669 -28.90 30.22 -4.47
C ALA A 669 -28.12 31.13 -3.49
N LEU A 670 -27.22 31.97 -4.01
CA LEU A 670 -26.48 32.94 -3.20
C LEU A 670 -27.39 33.96 -2.52
N TYR A 671 -28.39 34.49 -3.26
CA TYR A 671 -29.40 35.40 -2.73
C TYR A 671 -30.16 34.79 -1.54
N HIS A 672 -30.63 33.54 -1.69
CA HIS A 672 -31.35 32.85 -0.62
C HIS A 672 -30.47 32.51 0.59
N ALA A 673 -29.26 31.97 0.35
CA ALA A 673 -28.37 31.55 1.42
C ALA A 673 -27.92 32.73 2.28
N THR A 674 -27.54 33.85 1.67
CA THR A 674 -26.93 35.00 2.38
C THR A 674 -27.92 36.11 2.73
N LYS A 675 -29.23 35.91 2.45
CA LYS A 675 -30.30 36.89 2.69
C LYS A 675 -29.95 38.29 2.16
N ARG A 676 -29.46 38.34 0.92
CA ARG A 676 -29.11 39.61 0.25
C ARG A 676 -30.32 40.54 0.17
N ASP A 677 -30.03 41.84 0.07
CA ASP A 677 -31.08 42.84 -0.09
C ASP A 677 -31.68 42.80 -1.50
N GLU A 678 -32.78 43.53 -1.66
CA GLU A 678 -33.50 43.62 -2.94
C GLU A 678 -32.65 44.25 -4.05
N LYS A 679 -31.59 45.00 -3.71
CA LYS A 679 -30.68 45.60 -4.69
C LYS A 679 -29.89 44.54 -5.45
N PHE A 680 -29.65 43.37 -4.85
CA PHE A 680 -29.02 42.25 -5.53
C PHE A 680 -29.91 41.72 -6.66
N LEU A 681 -31.19 41.47 -6.38
CA LEU A 681 -32.17 41.06 -7.40
C LEU A 681 -32.39 42.14 -8.46
N ASP A 682 -32.39 43.42 -8.07
CA ASP A 682 -32.45 44.53 -9.04
C ASP A 682 -31.30 44.50 -10.03
N ARG A 683 -30.10 44.22 -9.54
CA ARG A 683 -28.91 44.08 -10.36
C ARG A 683 -29.04 42.89 -11.30
N MET A 684 -29.59 41.76 -10.84
CA MET A 684 -29.84 40.61 -11.71
C MET A 684 -30.86 40.91 -12.82
N VAL A 685 -31.93 41.64 -12.53
CA VAL A 685 -32.91 42.05 -13.56
C VAL A 685 -32.26 42.99 -14.56
N ARG A 686 -31.55 44.02 -14.09
CA ARG A 686 -30.95 45.04 -14.96
C ARG A 686 -29.77 44.51 -15.75
N ASP A 687 -28.78 43.93 -15.08
CA ASP A 687 -27.50 43.55 -15.68
C ASP A 687 -27.59 42.15 -16.31
N GLY A 688 -28.42 41.25 -15.74
CA GLY A 688 -28.55 39.87 -16.21
C GLY A 688 -29.62 39.62 -17.26
N VAL A 689 -30.69 40.42 -17.30
CA VAL A 689 -31.78 40.22 -18.27
C VAL A 689 -31.95 41.41 -19.22
N LEU A 690 -32.20 42.61 -18.68
CA LEU A 690 -32.53 43.78 -19.49
C LEU A 690 -31.35 44.24 -20.34
N ALA A 691 -30.15 44.33 -19.77
CA ALA A 691 -28.97 44.72 -20.51
C ALA A 691 -28.65 43.75 -21.67
N PRO A 692 -28.62 42.42 -21.47
CA PRO A 692 -28.48 41.47 -22.58
C PRO A 692 -29.54 41.62 -23.68
N LEU A 693 -30.82 41.71 -23.33
CA LEU A 693 -31.91 41.87 -24.31
C LEU A 693 -31.78 43.17 -25.13
N HIS A 694 -31.33 44.26 -24.51
CA HIS A 694 -31.06 45.51 -25.22
C HIS A 694 -29.83 45.45 -26.15
N HIS A 695 -28.88 44.55 -25.90
CA HIS A 695 -27.73 44.36 -26.78
C HIS A 695 -28.08 43.55 -28.04
N PHE A 696 -29.22 42.87 -28.09
CA PHE A 696 -29.63 42.15 -29.28
C PHE A 696 -30.05 43.15 -30.37
N PRO A 697 -29.73 42.88 -31.65
CA PRO A 697 -30.19 43.73 -32.77
C PRO A 697 -31.71 43.92 -32.76
N THR A 698 -32.44 42.85 -32.49
CA THR A 698 -33.84 42.85 -32.07
C THR A 698 -34.03 41.83 -30.94
N PRO A 699 -35.00 42.02 -30.04
CA PRO A 699 -35.24 41.07 -28.93
C PRO A 699 -35.50 39.61 -29.37
N GLY A 700 -35.95 39.40 -30.62
CA GLY A 700 -36.17 38.07 -31.22
C GLY A 700 -34.98 37.49 -32.00
N THR A 701 -33.84 38.19 -32.12
CA THR A 701 -32.69 37.75 -32.93
C THR A 701 -32.10 36.41 -32.47
N TYR A 702 -32.05 36.19 -31.15
CA TYR A 702 -31.51 34.97 -30.51
C TYR A 702 -32.61 34.30 -29.69
N PRO A 703 -33.52 33.55 -30.32
CA PRO A 703 -34.78 33.17 -29.70
C PRO A 703 -34.61 32.19 -28.53
N ASN A 704 -33.60 31.31 -28.56
CA ASN A 704 -33.33 30.38 -27.46
C ASN A 704 -32.76 31.12 -26.24
N LEU A 705 -31.80 32.01 -26.46
CA LEU A 705 -31.22 32.82 -25.39
C LEU A 705 -32.26 33.80 -24.80
N ALA A 706 -33.06 34.45 -25.64
CA ALA A 706 -34.16 35.31 -25.17
C ALA A 706 -35.20 34.52 -24.35
N THR A 707 -35.51 33.28 -24.75
CA THR A 707 -36.41 32.39 -23.98
C THR A 707 -35.86 32.13 -22.57
N LEU A 708 -34.56 31.82 -22.44
CA LEU A 708 -33.90 31.64 -21.16
C LEU A 708 -34.00 32.91 -20.30
N LEU A 709 -33.61 34.06 -20.86
CA LEU A 709 -33.62 35.33 -20.13
C LEU A 709 -35.00 35.73 -19.62
N LEU A 710 -36.05 35.54 -20.43
CA LEU A 710 -37.43 35.84 -20.03
C LEU A 710 -37.97 34.85 -18.98
N THR A 711 -37.57 33.59 -19.05
CA THR A 711 -37.89 32.60 -18.02
C THR A 711 -37.28 32.98 -16.67
N GLN A 712 -36.03 33.46 -16.69
CA GLN A 712 -35.37 33.98 -15.50
C GLN A 712 -35.99 35.31 -15.03
N LEU A 713 -36.42 36.18 -15.95
CA LEU A 713 -37.12 37.42 -15.62
C LEU A 713 -38.38 37.16 -14.78
N SER A 714 -39.21 36.20 -15.19
CA SER A 714 -40.40 35.81 -14.41
C SER A 714 -40.01 35.41 -12.99
N THR A 715 -39.00 34.55 -12.86
CA THR A 715 -38.51 34.08 -11.54
C THR A 715 -38.02 35.24 -10.68
N LEU A 716 -37.26 36.18 -11.25
CA LEU A 716 -36.72 37.33 -10.54
C LEU A 716 -37.81 38.34 -10.15
N VAL A 717 -38.81 38.55 -11.01
CA VAL A 717 -39.96 39.42 -10.72
C VAL A 717 -40.80 38.85 -9.57
N ASP A 718 -41.04 37.53 -9.57
CA ASP A 718 -41.75 36.85 -8.48
C ASP A 718 -40.99 36.92 -7.15
N LEU A 719 -39.65 36.86 -7.18
CA LEU A 719 -38.79 37.06 -6.01
C LEU A 719 -38.81 38.52 -5.51
N LEU A 720 -38.78 39.50 -6.41
CA LEU A 720 -38.83 40.93 -6.09
C LEU A 720 -40.21 41.38 -5.55
N LYS A 721 -41.28 40.67 -5.90
CA LYS A 721 -42.66 41.01 -5.53
C LYS A 721 -42.99 42.46 -5.92
N ILE A 722 -43.61 43.24 -5.03
CA ILE A 722 -44.00 44.63 -5.28
C ILE A 722 -42.83 45.55 -5.66
N ASN A 723 -41.60 45.19 -5.28
CA ASN A 723 -40.42 45.99 -5.62
C ASN A 723 -40.04 45.88 -7.11
N SER A 724 -40.59 44.91 -7.83
CA SER A 724 -40.45 44.80 -9.30
C SER A 724 -41.05 45.99 -10.06
N VAL A 725 -41.94 46.75 -9.43
CA VAL A 725 -42.65 47.90 -10.01
C VAL A 725 -41.73 48.90 -10.71
N LYS A 726 -40.54 49.16 -10.15
CA LYS A 726 -39.57 50.11 -10.71
C LYS A 726 -39.00 49.69 -12.07
N HIS A 727 -39.08 48.40 -12.41
CA HIS A 727 -38.60 47.86 -13.68
C HIS A 727 -39.70 47.78 -14.75
N ILE A 728 -40.98 47.99 -14.39
CA ILE A 728 -42.13 47.89 -15.31
C ILE A 728 -41.96 48.75 -16.56
N GLN A 729 -41.48 49.99 -16.40
CA GLN A 729 -41.27 50.92 -17.51
C GLN A 729 -40.23 50.41 -18.53
N SER A 730 -39.28 49.59 -18.08
CA SER A 730 -38.24 48.99 -18.93
C SER A 730 -38.65 47.63 -19.47
N ILE A 731 -39.38 46.83 -18.68
CA ILE A 731 -39.78 45.46 -19.03
C ILE A 731 -40.94 45.45 -20.03
N LEU A 732 -41.99 46.25 -19.81
CA LEU A 732 -43.21 46.18 -20.61
C LEU A 732 -42.98 46.47 -22.10
N PRO A 733 -42.26 47.55 -22.51
CA PRO A 733 -42.02 47.79 -23.92
C PRO A 733 -41.29 46.63 -24.61
N LEU A 734 -40.34 45.99 -23.92
CA LEU A 734 -39.62 44.83 -24.45
C LEU A 734 -40.51 43.62 -24.65
N LEU A 735 -41.34 43.28 -23.66
CA LEU A 735 -42.29 42.18 -23.76
C LEU A 735 -43.31 42.43 -24.88
N GLY A 736 -43.78 43.67 -25.01
CA GLY A 736 -44.69 44.06 -26.08
C GLY A 736 -44.10 43.88 -27.47
N ILE A 737 -42.82 44.23 -27.68
CA ILE A 737 -42.11 44.00 -28.95
C ILE A 737 -42.03 42.50 -29.26
N ILE A 738 -41.65 41.67 -28.27
CA ILE A 738 -41.47 40.23 -28.47
C ILE A 738 -42.80 39.51 -28.77
N ILE A 739 -43.86 39.85 -28.04
CA ILE A 739 -45.18 39.21 -28.18
C ILE A 739 -45.83 39.56 -29.53
N GLN A 740 -45.65 40.79 -30.01
CA GLN A 740 -46.24 41.25 -31.27
C GLN A 740 -45.45 40.87 -32.52
N ASP A 741 -44.17 40.50 -32.38
CA ASP A 741 -43.30 40.15 -33.49
C ASP A 741 -43.81 38.88 -34.22
N PRO A 742 -44.14 38.97 -35.52
CA PRO A 742 -44.56 37.82 -36.33
C PRO A 742 -43.54 36.67 -36.32
N LEU A 743 -42.24 36.97 -36.22
CA LEU A 743 -41.18 35.96 -36.20
C LEU A 743 -41.15 35.18 -34.89
N THR A 744 -41.57 35.77 -33.77
CA THR A 744 -41.68 35.08 -32.47
C THR A 744 -42.75 33.99 -32.49
N ALA A 745 -43.80 34.14 -33.30
CA ALA A 745 -44.83 33.10 -33.46
C ALA A 745 -44.27 31.81 -34.09
N SER A 746 -43.16 31.91 -34.84
CA SER A 746 -42.43 30.74 -35.38
C SER A 746 -41.54 30.04 -34.34
N HIS A 747 -41.35 30.63 -33.15
CA HIS A 747 -40.62 30.07 -32.02
C HIS A 747 -41.48 30.04 -30.73
N PRO A 748 -42.39 29.04 -30.60
CA PRO A 748 -43.35 28.95 -29.49
C PRO A 748 -42.78 29.11 -28.07
N PRO A 749 -41.59 28.57 -27.72
CA PRO A 749 -41.02 28.74 -26.38
C PRO A 749 -40.74 30.21 -26.00
N LEU A 750 -40.34 31.03 -26.97
CA LEU A 750 -40.04 32.45 -26.73
C LEU A 750 -41.32 33.23 -26.44
N LEU A 751 -42.35 32.98 -27.25
CA LEU A 751 -43.66 33.58 -27.05
C LEU A 751 -44.24 33.20 -25.69
N LEU A 752 -44.17 31.92 -25.33
CA LEU A 752 -44.66 31.42 -24.04
C LEU A 752 -43.92 32.04 -22.86
N ALA A 753 -42.59 32.18 -22.94
CA ALA A 753 -41.79 32.82 -21.90
C ALA A 753 -42.14 34.31 -21.76
N ALA A 754 -42.37 35.02 -22.87
CA ALA A 754 -42.79 36.42 -22.85
C ALA A 754 -44.19 36.62 -22.23
N ILE A 755 -45.14 35.74 -22.56
CA ILE A 755 -46.48 35.75 -21.96
C ILE A 755 -46.39 35.51 -20.45
N LYS A 756 -45.66 34.48 -20.01
CA LYS A 756 -45.47 34.18 -18.57
C LYS A 756 -44.76 35.29 -17.82
N ALA A 757 -43.73 35.90 -18.42
CA ALA A 757 -43.08 37.07 -17.84
C ALA A 757 -44.06 38.25 -17.69
N THR A 758 -44.95 38.47 -18.67
CA THR A 758 -46.00 39.50 -18.59
C THR A 758 -46.99 39.20 -17.46
N GLN A 759 -47.44 37.95 -17.32
CA GLN A 759 -48.28 37.52 -16.21
C GLN A 759 -47.60 37.73 -14.85
N SER A 760 -46.32 37.41 -14.70
CA SER A 760 -45.58 37.65 -13.46
C SER A 760 -45.45 39.15 -13.14
N VAL A 761 -45.17 39.99 -14.15
CA VAL A 761 -45.13 41.46 -13.99
C VAL A 761 -46.47 42.02 -13.55
N ILE A 762 -47.58 41.54 -14.13
CA ILE A 762 -48.92 41.96 -13.72
C ILE A 762 -49.21 41.49 -12.30
N SER A 763 -48.96 40.21 -11.98
CA SER A 763 -49.25 39.64 -10.66
C SER A 763 -48.55 40.40 -9.52
N ASN A 764 -47.31 40.83 -9.75
CA ASN A 764 -46.50 41.51 -8.74
C ASN A 764 -46.58 43.05 -8.82
N GLY A 765 -47.06 43.60 -9.93
CA GLY A 765 -47.03 45.04 -10.25
C GLY A 765 -48.39 45.67 -10.53
N TRP A 766 -49.49 44.96 -10.33
CA TRP A 766 -50.85 45.35 -10.75
C TRP A 766 -51.29 46.76 -10.32
N LEU A 767 -50.84 47.26 -9.16
CA LEU A 767 -51.13 48.62 -8.66
C LEU A 767 -50.64 49.75 -9.58
N ARG A 768 -49.83 49.43 -10.60
CA ARG A 768 -49.24 50.37 -11.56
C ARG A 768 -49.72 50.13 -12.99
N PHE A 769 -50.73 49.28 -13.17
CA PHE A 769 -51.42 49.10 -14.43
C PHE A 769 -52.67 49.97 -14.43
N ASP A 770 -52.61 51.05 -15.20
CA ASP A 770 -53.78 51.86 -15.51
C ASP A 770 -54.52 51.27 -16.73
N ALA A 771 -55.67 51.86 -17.06
CA ALA A 771 -56.46 51.47 -18.21
C ALA A 771 -55.62 51.45 -19.51
N ALA A 772 -54.76 52.45 -19.72
CA ALA A 772 -53.93 52.55 -20.92
C ALA A 772 -52.97 51.35 -21.06
N ARG A 773 -52.25 50.98 -20.01
CA ARG A 773 -51.35 49.81 -20.01
C ARG A 773 -52.11 48.48 -20.17
N CYS A 774 -53.30 48.37 -19.59
CA CYS A 774 -54.16 47.21 -19.79
C CYS A 774 -54.58 47.06 -21.25
N MET A 775 -54.94 48.16 -21.91
CA MET A 775 -55.27 48.18 -23.35
C MET A 775 -54.05 47.80 -24.22
N GLU A 776 -52.86 48.27 -23.87
CA GLU A 776 -51.62 47.90 -24.57
C GLU A 776 -51.36 46.39 -24.51
N VAL A 777 -51.38 45.80 -23.31
CA VAL A 777 -51.19 44.34 -23.14
C VAL A 777 -52.24 43.55 -23.91
N TYR A 778 -53.48 44.04 -23.92
CA TYR A 778 -54.56 43.41 -24.68
C TYR A 778 -54.33 43.42 -26.19
N ALA A 779 -53.87 44.54 -26.75
CA ALA A 779 -53.48 44.64 -28.15
C ALA A 779 -52.36 43.65 -28.50
N TRP A 780 -51.41 43.43 -27.57
CA TRP A 780 -50.34 42.44 -27.75
C TRP A 780 -50.88 41.03 -27.84
N VAL A 781 -51.82 40.66 -26.96
CA VAL A 781 -52.48 39.34 -26.96
C VAL A 781 -53.22 39.08 -28.27
N CYS A 782 -54.00 40.06 -28.75
CA CYS A 782 -54.73 39.94 -30.02
C CYS A 782 -53.77 39.73 -31.18
N LYS A 783 -52.70 40.55 -31.25
CA LYS A 783 -51.72 40.45 -32.32
C LYS A 783 -50.94 39.14 -32.27
N ALA A 784 -50.57 38.66 -31.09
CA ALA A 784 -49.91 37.37 -30.90
C ALA A 784 -50.77 36.20 -31.37
N TRP A 785 -52.06 36.18 -31.02
CA TRP A 785 -52.98 35.13 -31.46
C TRP A 785 -53.20 35.14 -32.98
N ILE A 786 -53.37 36.33 -33.58
CA ILE A 786 -53.45 36.47 -35.04
C ILE A 786 -52.20 35.87 -35.70
N ASN A 787 -51.00 36.25 -35.23
CA ASN A 787 -49.76 35.70 -35.76
C ASN A 787 -49.71 34.16 -35.57
N CYS A 788 -50.08 33.62 -34.41
CA CYS A 788 -50.10 32.16 -34.17
C CYS A 788 -51.03 31.40 -35.13
N VAL A 789 -52.21 31.96 -35.42
CA VAL A 789 -53.19 31.37 -36.35
C VAL A 789 -52.68 31.46 -37.80
N GLU A 790 -52.07 32.58 -38.19
CA GLU A 790 -51.54 32.79 -39.55
C GLU A 790 -50.33 31.89 -39.88
N PHE A 791 -49.43 31.62 -38.92
CA PHE A 791 -48.22 30.83 -39.14
C PHE A 791 -48.37 29.30 -38.94
N ASN A 792 -49.58 28.81 -38.65
CA ASN A 792 -50.14 27.44 -38.72
C ASN A 792 -49.19 26.20 -38.78
N LYS A 793 -48.18 26.08 -37.91
CA LYS A 793 -47.31 24.87 -37.78
C LYS A 793 -46.71 24.62 -36.37
N ALA A 794 -47.44 24.77 -35.26
CA ALA A 794 -46.83 24.67 -33.92
C ALA A 794 -47.34 23.49 -33.06
N ALA A 795 -46.40 22.68 -32.54
CA ALA A 795 -46.63 21.61 -31.55
C ALA A 795 -46.99 22.11 -30.13
N HIS A 796 -47.36 23.38 -29.95
CA HIS A 796 -47.60 24.04 -28.66
C HIS A 796 -48.74 25.06 -28.70
N LEU A 797 -49.59 25.03 -29.73
CA LEU A 797 -50.66 26.01 -29.92
C LEU A 797 -51.65 26.03 -28.73
N GLU A 798 -51.97 24.86 -28.18
CA GLU A 798 -52.87 24.74 -27.03
C GLU A 798 -52.24 25.33 -25.75
N ASP A 799 -50.95 25.11 -25.52
CA ASP A 799 -50.22 25.69 -24.38
C ASP A 799 -50.21 27.23 -24.45
N ILE A 800 -49.96 27.79 -25.64
CA ILE A 800 -50.00 29.24 -25.89
C ILE A 800 -51.41 29.76 -25.65
N LYS A 801 -52.44 29.08 -26.18
CA LYS A 801 -53.85 29.45 -26.00
C LYS A 801 -54.23 29.50 -24.52
N VAL A 802 -53.82 28.51 -23.73
CA VAL A 802 -54.06 28.47 -22.28
C VAL A 802 -53.41 29.66 -21.57
N GLU A 803 -52.15 29.97 -21.87
CA GLU A 803 -51.45 31.09 -21.22
C GLU A 803 -51.97 32.47 -21.67
N LEU A 804 -52.38 32.63 -22.93
CA LEU A 804 -53.04 33.84 -23.41
C LEU A 804 -54.38 34.06 -22.72
N ARG A 805 -55.20 33.00 -22.54
CA ARG A 805 -56.46 33.07 -21.78
C ARG A 805 -56.24 33.55 -20.35
N LYS A 806 -55.23 33.02 -19.67
CA LYS A 806 -54.87 33.46 -18.31
C LYS A 806 -54.49 34.94 -18.31
N LEU A 807 -53.67 35.38 -19.26
CA LEU A 807 -53.25 36.77 -19.38
C LEU A 807 -54.46 37.71 -19.62
N VAL A 808 -55.40 37.34 -20.50
CA VAL A 808 -56.64 38.11 -20.68
C VAL A 808 -57.46 38.14 -19.40
N GLY A 809 -57.65 37.02 -18.71
CA GLY A 809 -58.38 36.97 -17.44
C GLY A 809 -57.78 37.89 -16.37
N MET A 810 -56.44 38.02 -16.34
CA MET A 810 -55.76 38.96 -15.46
C MET A 810 -56.04 40.43 -15.84
N VAL A 811 -56.00 40.76 -17.13
CA VAL A 811 -56.30 42.11 -17.64
C VAL A 811 -57.77 42.48 -17.38
N ASP A 812 -58.70 41.55 -17.62
CA ASP A 812 -60.14 41.71 -17.36
C ASP A 812 -60.42 42.01 -15.88
N ALA A 813 -59.72 41.30 -14.97
CA ALA A 813 -59.83 41.52 -13.54
C ALA A 813 -59.37 42.94 -13.13
N LEU A 814 -58.31 43.46 -13.76
CA LEU A 814 -57.80 44.81 -13.49
C LEU A 814 -58.71 45.90 -14.05
N LEU A 815 -59.20 45.73 -15.28
CA LEU A 815 -60.13 46.68 -15.90
C LEU A 815 -61.47 46.72 -15.17
N SER A 816 -61.93 45.60 -14.60
CA SER A 816 -63.16 45.52 -13.80
C SER A 816 -63.08 46.25 -12.46
N GLN A 817 -61.86 46.57 -11.97
CA GLN A 817 -61.64 47.34 -10.75
C GLN A 817 -61.61 48.86 -11.00
N HIS A 818 -61.59 49.31 -12.26
CA HIS A 818 -61.63 50.72 -12.60
C HIS A 818 -63.08 51.22 -12.71
N ASP A 819 -63.49 52.15 -11.84
CA ASP A 819 -64.85 52.75 -11.77
C ASP A 819 -65.22 53.67 -12.96
N ASN A 820 -64.44 53.68 -14.05
CA ASN A 820 -64.66 54.60 -15.16
C ASN A 820 -65.48 53.93 -16.29
N GLU A 821 -66.75 54.32 -16.41
CA GLU A 821 -67.71 53.80 -17.39
C GLU A 821 -67.26 54.03 -18.85
N ASP A 822 -66.52 55.11 -19.12
CA ASP A 822 -65.96 55.40 -20.46
C ASP A 822 -64.81 54.46 -20.81
N VAL A 823 -63.99 54.07 -19.82
CA VAL A 823 -62.94 53.07 -20.01
C VAL A 823 -63.57 51.71 -20.31
N ARG A 824 -64.67 51.37 -19.64
CA ARG A 824 -65.40 50.10 -19.85
C ARG A 824 -66.09 50.02 -21.21
N LYS A 825 -66.67 51.12 -21.70
CA LYS A 825 -67.24 51.22 -23.06
C LYS A 825 -66.17 51.23 -24.14
N THR A 826 -65.09 52.00 -23.94
CA THR A 826 -63.93 52.01 -24.85
C THR A 826 -63.31 50.62 -24.93
N TRP A 827 -63.24 49.93 -23.79
CA TRP A 827 -62.83 48.54 -23.69
C TRP A 827 -63.73 47.61 -24.52
N GLU A 828 -65.06 47.62 -24.33
CA GLU A 828 -65.99 46.77 -25.09
C GLU A 828 -65.88 47.01 -26.61
N VAL A 829 -65.68 48.26 -27.04
CA VAL A 829 -65.53 48.64 -28.47
C VAL A 829 -64.17 48.22 -29.03
N GLU A 830 -63.07 48.44 -28.30
CA GLU A 830 -61.73 48.03 -28.72
C GLU A 830 -61.56 46.50 -28.65
N ARG A 831 -62.26 45.83 -27.74
CA ARG A 831 -62.41 44.36 -27.67
C ARG A 831 -62.99 43.80 -28.98
N GLU A 832 -64.05 44.43 -29.47
CA GLU A 832 -64.68 44.07 -30.75
C GLU A 832 -63.78 44.41 -31.96
N ARG A 833 -63.08 45.56 -31.93
CA ARG A 833 -62.17 45.99 -33.02
C ARG A 833 -60.89 45.17 -33.14
N ALA A 834 -60.26 44.79 -32.03
CA ALA A 834 -58.92 44.20 -32.04
C ALA A 834 -58.88 42.72 -32.48
N GLY A 835 -60.00 42.01 -32.47
CA GLY A 835 -60.06 40.60 -32.87
C GLY A 835 -60.95 40.30 -34.08
N GLY A 836 -62.08 40.97 -34.29
CA GLY A 836 -63.09 40.39 -35.18
C GLY A 836 -63.63 39.06 -34.63
N ARG A 837 -64.88 38.73 -34.95
CA ARG A 837 -65.61 37.61 -34.31
C ARG A 837 -64.86 36.25 -34.41
N GLU A 838 -64.13 36.00 -35.49
CA GLU A 838 -63.41 34.74 -35.74
C GLU A 838 -62.17 34.53 -34.84
N VAL A 839 -61.43 35.60 -34.50
CA VAL A 839 -60.26 35.52 -33.59
C VAL A 839 -60.71 35.17 -32.17
N TRP A 840 -61.87 35.68 -31.76
CA TRP A 840 -62.47 35.43 -30.44
C TRP A 840 -63.06 34.02 -30.32
N GLU A 841 -63.73 33.51 -31.36
CA GLU A 841 -64.25 32.12 -31.39
C GLU A 841 -63.12 31.07 -31.34
N GLY A 842 -61.93 31.42 -31.85
CA GLY A 842 -60.74 30.56 -31.75
C GLY A 842 -60.04 30.60 -30.38
N LEU A 843 -60.03 31.76 -29.69
CA LEU A 843 -59.33 31.94 -28.42
C LEU A 843 -60.21 31.68 -27.18
N PHE A 844 -61.54 31.84 -27.21
CA PHE A 844 -62.43 31.70 -26.04
C PHE A 844 -63.31 30.46 -26.09
#